data_AF-A0A182E1P3-F1
#
_entry.id   AF-A0A182E1P3-F1
#
_cell.length_a   1.000
_cell.length_b   1.000
_cell.length_c   1.000
_cell.angle_alpha   90.00
_cell.angle_beta   90.00
_cell.angle_gamma   90.00
#
_symmetry.space_group_name_H-M   'P 1'
#
loop_
_entity.id
_entity.type
_entity.pdbx_description
1 polymer ?
#
loop_
_entity_poly.entity_id
_entity_poly.type
_entity_poly.pdbx_seq_one_letter_code
_entity_poly.pdbx_strand_id
1 'polypeptide(L)'
;MISSILILDKWLVGKKSSDSSLYSEKWKQEFSSRPTWCDADMALQQINQGIATGNRFALYVRSFFQSLLFSLGSFVQNWAWPVVIVGLSLYLICAFGLQYVHIETDLMKLWVSKGGRLDEELNYLRHLQQNNQYGVNRQKRLADFENSNIHEPVVSIKSANDIEDEEENEMGLDEAFDSRFQVLIQTPATIGSNALNKESLLKHVEIMQEIANFQVEMYGENWTLSDICFKPPAPQLALGPFAEVLIKLLNRLIPCIWITPIDCFWEGSKPLGPTPPLSLGPDVQAFINNLPKGGISWKNLDPTAVLKEVATLFDVGSLYSIFERTGIGSAYLDRWCIDPLDPECPPTSPNAFDHCGAFKKFQTWNMAKPESEQIKLEAEAIRNPDDPTFQLLDDIFVPSEEKVRRKREMITTIKPRIGNDTEDDSSDYYAYEDNDDDDYNTNNDTKSNEQLEEEQCSRYVKSFLKWLNENKHRWSEFLTPEEMPEYPDYGKIMTGGCQGFARNTMTWPEDLIIGGVKRKDHKLISAEAFQSIFLVASVNDVFARYKVRKRQHNSKPNLDIDTWNPYYASQIVSAWQRNFTQHIYEHRWNTETNRQIHPLSSLSLEDMLEQFSQFKFLVIFMGYFLMKQSSYRLFIISCTRPRIAVATRGRVH
;
A
#
# COMPACT_ATOMS: atom_id res chain seq x y z
N MET A 1 76.12 16.33 -0.64
CA MET A 1 75.40 17.55 -1.10
C MET A 1 76.09 18.25 -2.26
N ILE A 2 77.38 18.57 -2.19
CA ILE A 2 78.08 19.35 -3.25
C ILE A 2 78.16 18.59 -4.59
N SER A 3 78.43 17.28 -4.61
CA SER A 3 78.38 16.48 -5.85
C SER A 3 76.99 16.36 -6.47
N SER A 4 75.93 16.31 -5.64
CA SER A 4 74.54 16.24 -6.11
C SER A 4 74.10 17.55 -6.76
N ILE A 5 74.59 18.69 -6.25
CA ILE A 5 74.32 20.03 -6.78
C ILE A 5 75.00 20.23 -8.14
N LEU A 6 76.24 19.75 -8.32
CA LEU A 6 76.97 19.83 -9.60
C LEU A 6 76.33 18.99 -10.72
N ILE A 7 75.74 17.84 -10.38
CA ILE A 7 75.01 16.99 -11.34
C ILE A 7 73.69 17.65 -11.75
N LEU A 8 72.98 18.29 -10.80
CA LEU A 8 71.76 19.05 -11.05
C LEU A 8 72.02 20.29 -11.91
N ASP A 9 73.10 21.04 -11.64
CA ASP A 9 73.54 22.19 -12.43
C ASP A 9 73.75 21.80 -13.90
N LYS A 10 74.45 20.69 -14.15
CA LYS A 10 74.77 20.23 -15.51
C LYS A 10 73.56 19.73 -16.30
N TRP A 11 72.47 19.33 -15.63
CA TRP A 11 71.28 18.75 -16.25
C TRP A 11 70.11 19.73 -16.40
N LEU A 12 70.01 20.70 -15.48
CA LEU A 12 68.90 21.66 -15.43
C LEU A 12 69.27 23.03 -15.99
N VAL A 13 70.53 23.45 -15.86
CA VAL A 13 70.93 24.85 -16.07
C VAL A 13 71.54 25.06 -17.45
N GLY A 14 71.07 26.11 -18.15
CA GLY A 14 71.62 26.51 -19.44
C GLY A 14 71.00 25.79 -20.65
N LYS A 15 69.75 25.34 -20.54
CA LYS A 15 69.00 24.83 -21.70
C LYS A 15 68.70 25.97 -22.69
N LYS A 16 68.56 25.65 -23.98
CA LYS A 16 68.18 26.59 -25.08
C LYS A 16 66.88 27.38 -24.85
N SER A 17 66.12 27.07 -23.79
CA SER A 17 64.86 27.71 -23.41
C SER A 17 65.03 29.03 -22.65
N SER A 18 66.27 29.45 -22.37
CA SER A 18 66.62 30.57 -21.47
C SER A 18 67.74 31.45 -22.07
N ASP A 19 67.67 31.75 -23.37
CA ASP A 19 68.57 32.68 -24.05
C ASP A 19 68.05 34.12 -23.95
N SER A 20 68.70 34.95 -23.14
CA SER A 20 68.29 36.35 -22.86
C SER A 20 68.23 37.26 -24.09
N SER A 21 68.81 36.85 -25.22
CA SER A 21 68.87 37.60 -26.49
C SER A 21 67.60 37.52 -27.33
N LEU A 22 66.69 36.57 -27.03
CA LEU A 22 65.47 36.32 -27.81
C LEU A 22 64.19 36.91 -27.20
N TYR A 23 64.28 37.56 -26.03
CA TYR A 23 63.08 38.03 -25.31
C TYR A 23 62.75 39.51 -25.53
N SER A 24 61.45 39.78 -25.65
CA SER A 24 60.87 41.12 -25.76
C SER A 24 61.19 42.00 -24.55
N GLU A 25 61.29 43.33 -24.74
CA GLU A 25 61.51 44.31 -23.66
C GLU A 25 60.51 44.17 -22.49
N LYS A 26 59.27 43.74 -22.78
CA LYS A 26 58.27 43.46 -21.76
C LYS A 26 58.67 42.31 -20.82
N TRP A 27 59.28 41.26 -21.36
CA TRP A 27 59.74 40.12 -20.57
C TRP A 27 60.86 40.53 -19.62
N LYS A 28 61.78 41.39 -20.07
CA LYS A 28 62.89 41.91 -19.24
C LYS A 28 62.37 42.73 -18.06
N GLN A 29 61.32 43.54 -18.26
CA GLN A 29 60.66 44.30 -17.19
C GLN A 29 59.94 43.39 -16.18
N GLU A 30 59.27 42.33 -16.64
CA GLU A 30 58.62 41.38 -15.74
C GLU A 30 59.66 40.56 -14.95
N PHE A 31 60.73 40.12 -15.61
CA PHE A 31 61.84 39.39 -14.98
C PHE A 31 62.56 40.25 -13.92
N SER A 32 62.79 41.55 -14.16
CA SER A 32 63.40 42.43 -13.16
C SER A 32 62.53 42.61 -11.92
N SER A 33 61.20 42.59 -12.09
CA SER A 33 60.26 42.69 -10.97
C SER A 33 60.07 41.38 -10.21
N ARG A 34 60.12 40.23 -10.91
CA ARG A 34 59.80 38.89 -10.38
C ARG A 34 60.65 37.79 -11.05
N PRO A 35 61.97 37.73 -10.82
CA PRO A 35 62.88 36.90 -11.59
C PRO A 35 62.60 35.40 -11.42
N THR A 36 62.37 34.95 -10.18
CA THR A 36 62.13 33.54 -9.86
C THR A 36 60.78 33.02 -10.36
N TRP A 37 59.84 33.91 -10.70
CA TRP A 37 58.52 33.56 -11.24
C TRP A 37 58.54 33.44 -12.76
N CYS A 38 59.25 34.37 -13.42
CA CYS A 38 59.35 34.42 -14.88
C CYS A 38 60.29 33.35 -15.43
N ASP A 39 61.47 33.16 -14.85
CA ASP A 39 62.43 32.15 -15.28
C ASP A 39 63.37 31.77 -14.12
N ALA A 40 63.09 30.64 -13.48
CA ALA A 40 63.88 30.16 -12.36
C ALA A 40 65.26 29.65 -12.78
N ASP A 41 65.46 29.29 -14.06
CA ASP A 41 66.76 28.86 -14.55
C ASP A 41 67.72 30.04 -14.66
N MET A 42 67.27 31.14 -15.28
CA MET A 42 68.02 32.39 -15.36
C MET A 42 68.34 32.97 -13.98
N ALA A 43 67.40 32.88 -13.02
CA ALA A 43 67.64 33.28 -11.64
C ALA A 43 68.72 32.42 -10.95
N LEU A 44 68.78 31.12 -11.27
CA LEU A 44 69.80 30.21 -10.75
C LEU A 44 71.18 30.47 -11.38
N GLN A 45 71.22 30.82 -12.67
CA GLN A 45 72.44 31.29 -13.35
C GLN A 45 73.00 32.57 -12.70
N GLN A 46 72.14 33.54 -12.34
CA GLN A 46 72.55 34.76 -11.63
C GLN A 46 73.07 34.47 -10.21
N ILE A 47 72.53 33.47 -9.52
CA ILE A 47 73.04 33.01 -8.22
C ILE A 47 74.40 32.31 -8.37
N ASN A 48 74.61 31.56 -9.45
CA ASN A 48 75.88 30.90 -9.74
C ASN A 48 76.98 31.90 -10.17
N GLN A 49 76.61 33.02 -10.81
CA GLN A 49 77.50 34.14 -11.14
C GLN A 49 77.81 35.06 -9.94
N GLY A 50 77.19 34.83 -8.78
CA GLY A 50 77.40 35.62 -7.57
C GLY A 50 76.70 36.99 -7.56
N ILE A 51 75.80 37.24 -8.51
CA ILE A 51 75.06 38.51 -8.67
C ILE A 51 73.85 38.56 -7.73
N ALA A 52 73.32 37.39 -7.34
CA ALA A 52 72.17 37.25 -6.45
C ALA A 52 72.37 36.12 -5.42
N THR A 53 71.65 36.18 -4.31
CA THR A 53 71.65 35.13 -3.27
C THR A 53 70.24 34.66 -2.99
N GLY A 54 70.04 33.34 -2.82
CA GLY A 54 68.72 32.78 -2.54
C GLY A 54 68.72 31.28 -2.31
N ASN A 55 67.54 30.70 -2.03
CA ASN A 55 67.39 29.27 -1.81
C ASN A 55 67.49 28.49 -3.13
N ARG A 56 68.64 27.82 -3.31
CA ARG A 56 68.97 27.07 -4.53
C ARG A 56 68.06 25.87 -4.77
N PHE A 57 67.70 25.12 -3.73
CA PHE A 57 66.91 23.90 -3.89
C PHE A 57 65.49 24.18 -4.43
N ALA A 58 64.84 25.22 -3.89
CA ALA A 58 63.52 25.65 -4.35
C ALA A 58 63.54 26.12 -5.82
N LEU A 59 64.65 26.72 -6.26
CA LEU A 59 64.82 27.18 -7.64
C LEU A 59 65.12 26.04 -8.61
N TYR A 60 65.92 25.04 -8.22
CA TYR A 60 66.14 23.83 -9.04
C TYR A 60 64.82 23.09 -9.30
N VAL A 61 64.00 22.88 -8.27
CA VAL A 61 62.69 22.24 -8.41
C VAL A 61 61.77 23.04 -9.33
N ARG A 62 61.73 24.38 -9.17
CA ARG A 62 60.91 25.24 -10.03
C ARG A 62 61.40 25.26 -11.48
N SER A 63 62.72 25.35 -11.72
CA SER A 63 63.33 25.32 -13.06
C SER A 63 63.00 24.01 -13.78
N PHE A 64 63.05 22.88 -13.07
CA PHE A 64 62.64 21.57 -13.61
C PHE A 64 61.19 21.57 -14.08
N PHE A 65 60.24 22.01 -13.22
CA PHE A 65 58.83 22.09 -13.59
C PHE A 65 58.56 23.09 -14.73
N GLN A 66 59.22 24.25 -14.71
CA GLN A 66 59.12 25.24 -15.78
C GLN A 66 59.64 24.69 -17.11
N SER A 67 60.76 23.97 -17.11
CA SER A 67 61.31 23.33 -18.31
C SER A 67 60.37 22.27 -18.89
N LEU A 68 59.77 21.43 -18.03
CA LEU A 68 58.80 20.41 -18.44
C LEU A 68 57.52 21.04 -19.01
N LEU A 69 56.94 22.03 -18.33
CA LEU A 69 55.74 22.75 -18.78
C LEU A 69 56.01 23.56 -20.05
N PHE A 70 57.20 24.15 -20.20
CA PHE A 70 57.59 24.87 -21.40
C PHE A 70 57.75 23.93 -22.60
N SER A 71 58.33 22.74 -22.39
CA SER A 71 58.40 21.70 -23.43
C SER A 71 57.01 21.21 -23.84
N LEU A 72 56.11 20.99 -22.86
CA LEU A 72 54.73 20.58 -23.12
C LEU A 72 53.93 21.70 -23.81
N GLY A 73 54.10 22.95 -23.39
CA GLY A 73 53.51 24.12 -24.04
C GLY A 73 54.01 24.32 -25.47
N SER A 74 55.30 24.12 -25.72
CA SER A 74 55.87 24.17 -27.08
C SER A 74 55.32 23.06 -27.97
N PHE A 75 55.13 21.86 -27.43
CA PHE A 75 54.49 20.75 -28.12
C PHE A 75 53.03 21.07 -28.48
N VAL A 76 52.24 21.58 -27.52
CA VAL A 76 50.86 22.03 -27.75
C VAL A 76 50.80 23.18 -28.76
N GLN A 77 51.73 24.12 -28.72
CA GLN A 77 51.77 25.24 -29.66
C GLN A 77 52.09 24.78 -31.10
N ASN A 78 52.98 23.80 -31.27
CA ASN A 78 53.31 23.23 -32.57
C ASN A 78 52.18 22.36 -33.15
N TRP A 79 51.40 21.69 -32.30
CA TRP A 79 50.32 20.78 -32.69
C TRP A 79 48.94 21.21 -32.15
N ALA A 80 48.68 22.52 -32.15
CA ALA A 80 47.53 23.10 -31.43
C ALA A 80 46.17 22.52 -31.87
N TRP A 81 45.92 22.43 -33.18
CA TRP A 81 44.65 21.93 -33.71
C TRP A 81 44.45 20.43 -33.46
N PRO A 82 45.42 19.55 -33.80
CA PRO A 82 45.31 18.12 -33.52
C PRO A 82 45.11 17.81 -32.04
N VAL A 83 45.84 18.48 -31.14
CA VAL A 83 45.70 18.27 -29.68
C VAL A 83 44.29 18.65 -29.20
N VAL A 84 43.74 19.76 -29.67
CA VAL A 84 42.37 20.19 -29.31
C VAL A 84 41.32 19.23 -29.88
N ILE A 85 41.46 18.79 -31.13
CA ILE A 85 40.51 17.87 -31.77
C ILE A 85 40.51 16.52 -31.05
N VAL A 86 41.69 15.97 -30.75
CA VAL A 86 41.82 14.70 -30.02
C VAL A 86 41.25 14.83 -28.61
N GLY A 87 41.55 15.92 -27.89
CA GLY A 87 41.00 16.15 -26.55
C GLY A 87 39.47 16.29 -26.55
N LEU A 88 38.91 17.03 -27.51
CA LEU A 88 37.46 17.20 -27.66
C LEU A 88 36.79 15.87 -28.07
N SER A 89 37.42 15.10 -28.95
CA SER A 89 36.94 13.77 -29.35
C SER A 89 36.90 12.81 -28.16
N LEU A 90 37.96 12.75 -27.34
CA LEU A 90 37.97 11.94 -26.11
C LEU A 90 36.90 12.39 -25.13
N TYR A 91 36.70 13.70 -24.97
CA TYR A 91 35.64 14.24 -24.12
C TYR A 91 34.24 13.85 -24.61
N LEU A 92 33.98 13.93 -25.92
CA LEU A 92 32.70 13.50 -26.50
C LEU A 92 32.46 12.00 -26.31
N ILE A 93 33.49 11.17 -26.45
CA ILE A 93 33.39 9.73 -26.21
C ILE A 93 33.03 9.47 -24.73
N CYS A 94 33.66 10.17 -23.79
CA CYS A 94 33.32 10.06 -22.37
C CYS A 94 31.89 10.56 -22.08
N ALA A 95 31.47 11.65 -22.73
CA ALA A 95 30.12 12.19 -22.58
C ALA A 95 29.04 11.25 -23.15
N PHE A 96 29.36 10.48 -24.20
CA PHE A 96 28.45 9.45 -24.73
C PHE A 96 28.15 8.36 -23.69
N GLY A 97 29.09 8.05 -22.80
CA GLY A 97 28.90 7.13 -21.69
C GLY A 97 27.81 7.57 -20.69
N LEU A 98 27.42 8.85 -20.67
CA LEU A 98 26.36 9.35 -19.79
C LEU A 98 24.97 8.81 -20.12
N GLN A 99 24.76 8.24 -21.32
CA GLN A 99 23.48 7.60 -21.68
C GLN A 99 23.18 6.37 -20.81
N TYR A 100 24.20 5.70 -20.28
CA TYR A 100 24.05 4.51 -19.45
C TYR A 100 23.97 4.82 -17.95
N VAL A 101 23.82 6.09 -17.58
CA VAL A 101 23.67 6.49 -16.19
C VAL A 101 22.30 6.03 -15.69
N HIS A 102 22.31 5.03 -14.82
CA HIS A 102 21.16 4.64 -14.03
C HIS A 102 21.12 5.48 -12.75
N ILE A 103 19.97 6.10 -12.48
CA ILE A 103 19.75 6.86 -11.26
C ILE A 103 19.05 5.93 -10.29
N GLU A 104 19.73 5.60 -9.19
CA GLU A 104 19.12 4.82 -8.12
C GLU A 104 18.12 5.70 -7.36
N THR A 105 16.89 5.21 -7.18
CA THR A 105 15.82 5.89 -6.43
C THR A 105 15.44 5.15 -5.14
N ASP A 106 16.03 3.99 -4.89
CA ASP A 106 15.76 3.16 -3.71
C ASP A 106 16.41 3.74 -2.44
N LEU A 107 15.58 4.26 -1.55
CA LEU A 107 15.99 4.87 -0.28
C LEU A 107 16.94 3.97 0.52
N MET A 108 16.65 2.67 0.63
CA MET A 108 17.43 1.76 1.48
C MET A 108 18.86 1.61 0.96
N LYS A 109 19.03 1.52 -0.36
CA LYS A 109 20.37 1.46 -0.97
C LYS A 109 21.13 2.78 -0.88
N LEU A 110 20.43 3.91 -0.92
CA LEU A 110 21.03 5.24 -0.80
C LEU A 110 21.54 5.55 0.62
N TRP A 111 20.84 5.07 1.66
CA TRP A 111 21.14 5.42 3.05
C TRP A 111 21.95 4.37 3.81
N VAL A 112 21.88 3.09 3.43
CA VAL A 112 22.63 2.02 4.10
C VAL A 112 24.06 1.95 3.54
N SER A 113 25.06 1.98 4.43
CA SER A 113 26.46 1.85 4.05
C SER A 113 26.77 0.45 3.49
N LYS A 114 27.29 0.37 2.27
CA LYS A 114 27.72 -0.89 1.65
C LYS A 114 28.89 -1.53 2.41
N GLY A 115 28.79 -2.84 2.66
CA GLY A 115 29.81 -3.60 3.38
C GLY A 115 29.84 -3.37 4.90
N GLY A 116 28.82 -2.72 5.45
CA GLY A 116 28.61 -2.63 6.90
C GLY A 116 27.78 -3.82 7.43
N ARG A 117 27.72 -3.95 8.76
CA ARG A 117 26.93 -4.98 9.46
C ARG A 117 25.46 -5.01 9.03
N LEU A 118 24.82 -3.84 8.87
CA LEU A 118 23.41 -3.76 8.49
C LEU A 118 23.16 -4.26 7.06
N ASP A 119 24.08 -4.01 6.13
CA ASP A 119 23.99 -4.52 4.73
C ASP A 119 24.16 -6.06 4.71
N GLU A 120 25.01 -6.62 5.58
CA GLU A 120 25.14 -8.07 5.77
C GLU A 120 23.86 -8.68 6.38
N GLU A 121 23.27 -8.05 7.40
CA GLU A 121 22.02 -8.47 8.03
C GLU A 121 20.83 -8.40 7.05
N LEU A 122 20.73 -7.34 6.24
CA LEU A 122 19.69 -7.20 5.22
C LEU A 122 19.80 -8.26 4.12
N ASN A 123 21.01 -8.61 3.70
CA ASN A 123 21.24 -9.62 2.67
C ASN A 123 21.29 -11.05 3.22
N TYR A 124 21.27 -11.23 4.55
CA TYR A 124 21.43 -12.54 5.19
C TYR A 124 20.35 -13.54 4.79
N LEU A 125 19.07 -13.14 4.83
CA LEU A 125 17.94 -14.02 4.46
C LEU A 125 18.01 -14.43 2.98
N ARG A 126 18.33 -13.46 2.11
CA ARG A 126 18.53 -13.70 0.67
C ARG A 126 19.66 -14.71 0.43
N HIS A 127 20.78 -14.56 1.13
CA HIS A 127 21.92 -15.48 1.03
C HIS A 127 21.60 -16.87 1.57
N LEU A 128 20.85 -16.98 2.68
CA LEU A 128 20.40 -18.26 3.21
C LEU A 128 19.51 -19.02 2.23
N GLN A 129 18.56 -18.34 1.58
CA GLN A 129 17.70 -18.98 0.58
C GLN A 129 18.49 -19.42 -0.64
N GLN A 130 19.35 -18.56 -1.18
CA GLN A 130 20.24 -18.94 -2.28
C GLN A 130 21.05 -20.18 -1.92
N ASN A 131 21.65 -20.21 -0.73
CA ASN A 131 22.44 -21.35 -0.26
C ASN A 131 21.60 -22.63 -0.05
N ASN A 132 20.38 -22.50 0.47
CA ASN A 132 19.44 -23.63 0.61
C ASN A 132 19.05 -24.18 -0.76
N GLN A 133 18.76 -23.31 -1.73
CA GLN A 133 18.45 -23.70 -3.11
C GLN A 133 19.65 -24.40 -3.78
N TYR A 134 20.87 -23.90 -3.55
CA TYR A 134 22.09 -24.61 -3.98
C TYR A 134 22.25 -25.97 -3.29
N GLY A 135 21.87 -26.09 -2.02
CA GLY A 135 21.88 -27.33 -1.25
C GLY A 135 20.91 -28.38 -1.80
N VAL A 136 19.64 -28.00 -2.00
CA VAL A 136 18.59 -28.86 -2.59
C VAL A 136 18.98 -29.30 -3.99
N ASN A 137 19.44 -28.37 -4.84
CA ASN A 137 19.90 -28.69 -6.20
C ASN A 137 21.15 -29.59 -6.23
N ARG A 138 22.00 -29.52 -5.21
CA ARG A 138 23.14 -30.43 -5.05
C ARG A 138 22.69 -31.81 -4.59
N GLN A 139 21.72 -31.88 -3.68
CA GLN A 139 21.19 -33.12 -3.14
C GLN A 139 20.35 -33.87 -4.19
N LYS A 140 19.55 -33.16 -4.99
CA LYS A 140 18.84 -33.69 -6.16
C LYS A 140 19.82 -34.25 -7.19
N ARG A 141 20.88 -33.50 -7.54
CA ARG A 141 21.96 -33.99 -8.42
C ARG A 141 22.71 -35.21 -7.87
N LEU A 142 22.89 -35.31 -6.56
CA LEU A 142 23.54 -36.47 -5.93
C LEU A 142 22.62 -37.70 -5.91
N ALA A 143 21.31 -37.51 -5.67
CA ALA A 143 20.31 -38.58 -5.76
C ALA A 143 20.13 -39.09 -7.20
N ASP A 144 20.17 -38.20 -8.19
CA ASP A 144 20.16 -38.56 -9.61
C ASP A 144 21.44 -39.31 -10.03
N PHE A 145 22.58 -39.00 -9.38
CA PHE A 145 23.85 -39.70 -9.58
C PHE A 145 23.88 -41.08 -8.90
N GLU A 146 23.23 -41.23 -7.74
CA GLU A 146 23.15 -42.51 -7.01
C GLU A 146 22.13 -43.47 -7.65
N ASN A 147 21.06 -42.92 -8.25
CA ASN A 147 20.08 -43.69 -9.03
C ASN A 147 20.60 -44.10 -10.43
N SER A 148 21.72 -43.52 -10.89
CA SER A 148 22.38 -43.91 -12.14
C SER A 148 23.56 -44.86 -11.89
N ASN A 149 23.25 -46.06 -11.38
CA ASN A 149 24.24 -47.15 -11.36
C ASN A 149 24.58 -47.62 -12.79
N ILE A 150 25.67 -47.06 -13.28
CA ILE A 150 26.64 -47.51 -14.30
C ILE A 150 26.40 -48.91 -14.90
N HIS A 151 26.05 -48.94 -16.19
CA HIS A 151 26.81 -49.65 -17.22
C HIS A 151 26.56 -49.01 -18.61
N GLU A 152 27.44 -48.09 -19.01
CA GLU A 152 28.13 -48.04 -20.33
C GLU A 152 28.71 -46.65 -20.63
N PRO A 153 29.85 -46.55 -21.33
CA PRO A 153 30.47 -45.28 -21.66
C PRO A 153 29.93 -44.78 -23.00
N VAL A 154 28.97 -43.85 -23.00
CA VAL A 154 28.57 -43.17 -24.23
C VAL A 154 28.44 -41.68 -23.99
N VAL A 155 29.42 -40.96 -24.52
CA VAL A 155 29.29 -39.57 -24.93
C VAL A 155 28.09 -39.47 -25.86
N SER A 156 26.99 -38.86 -25.42
CA SER A 156 25.98 -38.33 -26.33
C SER A 156 25.46 -37.01 -25.79
N ILE A 157 25.81 -35.94 -26.51
CA ILE A 157 25.13 -34.64 -26.42
C ILE A 157 23.69 -34.90 -26.85
N LYS A 158 22.73 -34.82 -25.92
CA LYS A 158 21.31 -34.78 -26.23
C LYS A 158 20.78 -33.39 -25.96
N SER A 159 20.10 -32.90 -27.00
CA SER A 159 19.43 -31.60 -27.08
C SER A 159 18.40 -31.46 -25.97
N ALA A 160 18.38 -30.26 -25.38
CA ALA A 160 17.26 -29.77 -24.61
C ALA A 160 16.01 -29.87 -25.48
N ASN A 161 15.02 -30.63 -25.01
CA ASN A 161 13.58 -30.45 -25.13
C ASN A 161 12.94 -31.64 -24.40
N ASP A 162 11.92 -31.34 -23.60
CA ASP A 162 11.14 -32.26 -22.76
C ASP A 162 11.73 -32.52 -21.36
N ILE A 163 11.71 -31.46 -20.54
CA ILE A 163 11.50 -31.60 -19.09
C ILE A 163 10.10 -31.03 -18.85
N GLU A 164 9.16 -31.90 -18.50
CA GLU A 164 7.87 -31.48 -17.96
C GLU A 164 8.14 -30.80 -16.60
N ASP A 165 7.82 -29.51 -16.53
CA ASP A 165 8.03 -28.65 -15.37
C ASP A 165 7.11 -29.04 -14.21
N GLU A 166 7.56 -29.95 -13.35
CA GLU A 166 7.14 -29.91 -11.94
C GLU A 166 7.91 -28.79 -11.23
N GLU A 167 7.46 -27.55 -11.45
CA GLU A 167 7.79 -26.41 -10.59
C GLU A 167 7.15 -26.63 -9.22
N GLU A 168 7.88 -27.27 -8.30
CA GLU A 168 7.72 -26.96 -6.88
C GLU A 168 7.97 -25.46 -6.72
N ASN A 169 6.88 -24.71 -6.51
CA ASN A 169 6.90 -23.29 -6.15
C ASN A 169 7.77 -23.10 -4.89
N GLU A 170 9.06 -22.86 -5.09
CA GLU A 170 9.91 -22.29 -4.06
C GLU A 170 9.40 -20.89 -3.77
N MET A 171 8.74 -20.81 -2.62
CA MET A 171 8.22 -19.61 -1.99
C MET A 171 9.35 -18.58 -1.90
N GLY A 172 9.33 -17.61 -2.80
CA GLY A 172 10.18 -16.43 -2.76
C GLY A 172 9.86 -15.62 -1.51
N LEU A 173 10.46 -16.00 -0.38
CA LEU A 173 10.55 -15.19 0.85
C LEU A 173 11.65 -14.12 0.72
N ASP A 174 11.97 -13.72 -0.51
CA ASP A 174 12.62 -12.45 -0.76
C ASP A 174 11.61 -11.39 -0.34
N GLU A 175 11.67 -10.93 0.92
CA GLU A 175 10.98 -9.74 1.49
C GLU A 175 10.15 -10.00 2.76
N ALA A 176 10.73 -10.62 3.80
CA ALA A 176 10.14 -10.53 5.16
C ALA A 176 9.96 -9.07 5.68
N PHE A 177 10.50 -8.07 4.94
CA PHE A 177 10.41 -6.64 5.22
C PHE A 177 9.84 -5.78 4.07
N ASP A 178 9.34 -6.33 2.95
CA ASP A 178 8.49 -5.54 1.99
C ASP A 178 7.05 -5.46 2.49
N SER A 179 6.89 -5.27 3.81
CA SER A 179 5.60 -4.88 4.37
C SER A 179 5.37 -3.42 4.01
N ARG A 180 4.89 -3.21 2.79
CA ARG A 180 4.38 -1.92 2.33
C ARG A 180 3.24 -1.54 3.25
N PHE A 181 3.36 -0.38 3.87
CA PHE A 181 2.33 0.14 4.75
C PHE A 181 1.60 1.27 4.05
N GLN A 182 0.31 1.38 4.37
CA GLN A 182 -0.50 2.55 4.07
C GLN A 182 -0.96 3.13 5.40
N VAL A 183 -0.66 4.40 5.65
CA VAL A 183 -1.09 5.12 6.86
C VAL A 183 -2.16 6.14 6.49
N LEU A 184 -3.14 6.26 7.37
CA LEU A 184 -4.15 7.30 7.38
C LEU A 184 -4.04 8.05 8.70
N ILE A 185 -3.77 9.35 8.65
CA ILE A 185 -3.77 10.21 9.83
C ILE A 185 -4.96 11.15 9.74
N GLN A 186 -5.81 11.14 10.76
CA GLN A 186 -6.91 12.07 10.92
C GLN A 186 -6.56 13.11 11.99
N THR A 187 -6.69 14.38 11.64
CA THR A 187 -6.55 15.54 12.52
C THR A 187 -7.89 16.26 12.65
N PRO A 188 -8.15 16.96 13.77
CA PRO A 188 -9.40 17.67 13.96
C PRO A 188 -9.47 18.92 13.06
N ALA A 189 -10.68 19.35 12.77
CA ALA A 189 -10.92 20.52 11.92
C ALA A 189 -10.32 21.83 12.49
N THR A 190 -10.17 21.95 13.80
CA THR A 190 -9.58 23.14 14.42
C THR A 190 -8.30 22.75 15.14
N ILE A 191 -7.21 23.46 14.84
CA ILE A 191 -5.91 23.25 15.45
C ILE A 191 -6.04 23.44 16.96
N GLY A 192 -5.58 22.43 17.73
CA GLY A 192 -5.59 22.45 19.20
C GLY A 192 -6.90 21.98 19.86
N SER A 193 -7.90 21.55 19.08
CA SER A 193 -9.08 20.87 19.62
C SER A 193 -8.79 19.40 19.95
N ASN A 194 -9.59 18.82 20.85
CA ASN A 194 -9.44 17.42 21.24
C ASN A 194 -10.06 16.49 20.19
N ALA A 195 -9.26 15.60 19.62
CA ALA A 195 -9.71 14.57 18.70
C ALA A 195 -10.51 13.44 19.41
N LEU A 196 -10.33 13.23 20.72
CA LEU A 196 -11.06 12.22 21.51
C LEU A 196 -12.50 12.66 21.80
N ASN A 197 -13.34 12.66 20.77
CA ASN A 197 -14.76 12.90 20.89
C ASN A 197 -15.55 11.94 19.99
N LYS A 198 -16.85 11.75 20.31
CA LYS A 198 -17.77 10.88 19.57
C LYS A 198 -17.73 11.15 18.06
N GLU A 199 -17.86 12.40 17.68
CA GLU A 199 -17.97 12.81 16.27
C GLU A 199 -16.71 12.51 15.46
N SER A 200 -15.53 12.71 16.05
CA SER A 200 -14.24 12.46 15.40
C SER A 200 -13.97 10.98 15.25
N LEU A 201 -14.33 10.17 16.25
CA LEU A 201 -14.24 8.71 16.16
C LEU A 201 -15.23 8.15 15.13
N LEU A 202 -16.47 8.63 15.09
CA LEU A 202 -17.45 8.21 14.07
C LEU A 202 -17.03 8.62 12.66
N LYS A 203 -16.44 9.82 12.49
CA LYS A 203 -15.81 10.20 11.22
C LYS A 203 -14.67 9.26 10.85
N HIS A 204 -13.88 8.81 11.82
CA HIS A 204 -12.84 7.80 11.58
C HIS A 204 -13.44 6.47 11.12
N VAL A 205 -14.56 6.04 11.70
CA VAL A 205 -15.28 4.83 11.25
C VAL A 205 -15.80 4.99 9.82
N GLU A 206 -16.39 6.15 9.49
CA GLU A 206 -16.92 6.44 8.15
C GLU A 206 -15.82 6.37 7.08
N ILE A 207 -14.68 7.03 7.29
CA ILE A 207 -13.57 6.95 6.33
C ILE A 207 -13.00 5.54 6.24
N MET A 208 -12.91 4.79 7.34
CA MET A 208 -12.44 3.39 7.31
C MET A 208 -13.38 2.50 6.50
N GLN A 209 -14.70 2.74 6.52
CA GLN A 209 -15.68 2.03 5.68
C GLN A 209 -15.55 2.40 4.20
N GLU A 210 -15.35 3.68 3.90
CA GLU A 210 -15.09 4.13 2.53
C GLU A 210 -13.80 3.48 1.97
N ILE A 211 -12.75 3.41 2.79
CA ILE A 211 -11.47 2.77 2.44
C ILE A 211 -11.64 1.26 2.21
N ALA A 212 -12.41 0.58 3.06
CA ALA A 212 -12.66 -0.86 2.91
C ALA A 212 -13.40 -1.20 1.60
N ASN A 213 -14.29 -0.30 1.16
CA ASN A 213 -15.08 -0.45 -0.07
C ASN A 213 -14.40 0.14 -1.32
N PHE A 214 -13.25 0.79 -1.18
CA PHE A 214 -12.52 1.38 -2.29
C PHE A 214 -12.01 0.28 -3.24
N GLN A 215 -12.32 0.44 -4.53
CA GLN A 215 -11.98 -0.52 -5.57
C GLN A 215 -11.28 0.15 -6.75
N VAL A 216 -10.33 -0.56 -7.36
CA VAL A 216 -9.63 -0.14 -8.57
C VAL A 216 -9.77 -1.21 -9.63
N GLU A 217 -10.29 -0.83 -10.79
CA GLU A 217 -10.44 -1.74 -11.93
C GLU A 217 -9.12 -1.85 -12.70
N MET A 218 -8.55 -3.06 -12.75
CA MET A 218 -7.32 -3.37 -13.48
C MET A 218 -7.42 -4.79 -14.05
N TYR A 219 -7.05 -4.95 -15.32
CA TYR A 219 -7.08 -6.25 -16.02
C TYR A 219 -8.47 -6.93 -16.04
N GLY A 220 -9.55 -6.13 -16.17
CA GLY A 220 -10.92 -6.64 -16.25
C GLY A 220 -11.51 -7.12 -14.92
N GLU A 221 -10.87 -6.75 -13.81
CA GLU A 221 -11.24 -7.13 -12.45
C GLU A 221 -11.16 -5.95 -11.49
N ASN A 222 -12.06 -5.93 -10.50
CA ASN A 222 -12.09 -4.90 -9.46
C ASN A 222 -11.26 -5.34 -8.26
N TRP A 223 -10.22 -4.59 -7.90
CA TRP A 223 -9.33 -4.90 -6.79
C TRP A 223 -9.68 -4.06 -5.55
N THR A 224 -10.01 -4.72 -4.46
CA THR A 224 -10.35 -4.09 -3.17
C THR A 224 -9.19 -4.17 -2.18
N LEU A 225 -9.27 -3.44 -1.06
CA LEU A 225 -8.29 -3.59 0.03
C LEU A 225 -8.17 -5.05 0.49
N SER A 226 -9.28 -5.79 0.52
CA SER A 226 -9.30 -7.20 0.94
C SER A 226 -8.50 -8.14 0.01
N ASP A 227 -8.30 -7.74 -1.24
CA ASP A 227 -7.55 -8.50 -2.23
C ASP A 227 -6.04 -8.30 -2.08
N ILE A 228 -5.60 -7.10 -1.71
CA ILE A 228 -4.18 -6.70 -1.66
C ILE A 228 -3.58 -6.66 -0.25
N CYS A 229 -4.40 -6.66 0.81
CA CYS A 229 -3.91 -6.56 2.17
C CYS A 229 -3.20 -7.83 2.65
N PHE A 230 -2.37 -7.67 3.67
CA PHE A 230 -1.78 -8.78 4.40
C PHE A 230 -2.87 -9.49 5.21
N LYS A 231 -3.02 -10.80 4.94
CA LYS A 231 -3.93 -11.70 5.65
C LYS A 231 -3.11 -12.79 6.32
N PRO A 232 -3.36 -13.11 7.59
CA PRO A 232 -2.71 -14.25 8.22
C PRO A 232 -3.08 -15.54 7.47
N PRO A 233 -2.15 -16.50 7.35
CA PRO A 233 -2.44 -17.76 6.69
C PRO A 233 -3.52 -18.51 7.46
N ALA A 234 -4.48 -19.09 6.74
CA ALA A 234 -5.50 -19.91 7.37
C ALA A 234 -4.86 -21.15 8.03
N PRO A 235 -5.37 -21.57 9.21
CA PRO A 235 -4.90 -22.76 9.90
C PRO A 235 -5.09 -24.00 9.01
N GLN A 236 -4.12 -24.90 9.04
CA GLN A 236 -4.20 -26.18 8.36
C GLN A 236 -5.14 -27.10 9.15
N LEU A 237 -6.30 -27.40 8.57
CA LEU A 237 -7.28 -28.32 9.14
C LEU A 237 -7.04 -29.74 8.61
N ALA A 238 -7.29 -30.75 9.44
CA ALA A 238 -7.22 -32.14 9.02
C ALA A 238 -8.27 -32.43 7.93
N LEU A 239 -7.91 -33.23 6.93
CA LEU A 239 -8.78 -33.57 5.80
C LEU A 239 -10.06 -34.25 6.28
N GLY A 240 -11.21 -33.61 6.01
CA GLY A 240 -12.55 -34.13 6.26
C GLY A 240 -13.57 -33.46 5.34
N PRO A 241 -14.77 -34.04 5.14
CA PRO A 241 -15.77 -33.52 4.19
C PRO A 241 -16.22 -32.09 4.50
N PHE A 242 -16.23 -31.71 5.78
CA PHE A 242 -16.55 -30.34 6.22
C PHE A 242 -15.34 -29.40 6.29
N ALA A 243 -14.11 -29.93 6.27
CA ALA A 243 -12.90 -29.13 6.38
C ALA A 243 -12.75 -28.18 5.18
N GLU A 244 -13.12 -28.63 3.97
CA GLU A 244 -13.05 -27.79 2.78
C GLU A 244 -14.03 -26.60 2.85
N VAL A 245 -15.23 -26.81 3.38
CA VAL A 245 -16.24 -25.75 3.58
C VAL A 245 -15.76 -24.76 4.65
N LEU A 246 -15.22 -25.26 5.76
CA LEU A 246 -14.69 -24.43 6.83
C LEU A 246 -13.47 -23.61 6.39
N ILE A 247 -12.57 -24.19 5.59
CA ILE A 247 -11.43 -23.47 4.99
C ILE A 247 -11.92 -22.37 4.05
N LYS A 248 -12.92 -22.66 3.21
CA LYS A 248 -13.52 -21.65 2.30
C LYS A 248 -14.13 -20.49 3.09
N LEU A 249 -14.85 -20.78 4.16
CA LEU A 249 -15.43 -19.76 5.03
C LEU A 249 -14.35 -18.94 5.74
N LEU A 250 -13.37 -19.61 6.33
CA LEU A 250 -12.31 -18.98 7.07
C LEU A 250 -11.45 -18.07 6.18
N ASN A 251 -11.16 -18.47 4.93
CA ASN A 251 -10.46 -17.62 3.97
C ASN A 251 -11.20 -16.33 3.60
N ARG A 252 -12.54 -16.33 3.65
CA ARG A 252 -13.36 -15.14 3.40
C ARG A 252 -13.61 -14.31 4.66
N LEU A 253 -13.62 -14.95 5.83
CA LEU A 253 -13.82 -14.27 7.11
C LEU A 253 -12.53 -13.69 7.69
N ILE A 254 -11.35 -14.29 7.43
CA ILE A 254 -10.08 -13.77 7.92
C ILE A 254 -9.90 -12.33 7.41
N PRO A 255 -9.92 -11.34 8.32
CA PRO A 255 -9.83 -9.95 7.94
C PRO A 255 -8.41 -9.58 7.53
N CYS A 256 -8.29 -8.45 6.83
CA CYS A 256 -7.03 -7.74 6.72
C CYS A 256 -6.51 -7.35 8.10
N ILE A 257 -5.20 -7.42 8.30
CA ILE A 257 -4.61 -6.82 9.48
C ILE A 257 -4.50 -5.30 9.24
N TRP A 258 -5.27 -4.56 10.01
CA TRP A 258 -5.05 -3.13 10.21
C TRP A 258 -4.81 -2.83 11.68
N ILE A 259 -4.24 -1.67 11.93
CA ILE A 259 -3.94 -1.16 13.26
C ILE A 259 -4.71 0.14 13.36
N THR A 260 -5.71 0.20 14.23
CA THR A 260 -6.63 1.34 14.25
C THR A 260 -7.17 1.63 15.65
N PRO A 261 -7.41 2.91 16.01
CA PRO A 261 -8.04 3.27 17.29
C PRO A 261 -9.48 2.77 17.42
N ILE A 262 -10.19 2.54 16.31
CA ILE A 262 -11.59 2.08 16.37
C ILE A 262 -11.70 0.60 16.77
N ASP A 263 -10.59 -0.15 16.78
CA ASP A 263 -10.58 -1.51 17.33
C ASP A 263 -10.89 -1.51 18.83
N CYS A 264 -10.69 -0.42 19.57
CA CYS A 264 -11.15 -0.37 20.97
C CYS A 264 -12.69 -0.52 21.11
N PHE A 265 -13.44 -0.32 20.03
CA PHE A 265 -14.90 -0.24 20.03
C PHE A 265 -15.52 -1.27 19.09
N TRP A 266 -16.83 -1.47 19.24
CA TRP A 266 -17.58 -2.40 18.38
C TRP A 266 -17.58 -1.96 16.91
N GLU A 267 -17.59 -0.64 16.63
CA GLU A 267 -17.61 -0.11 15.26
C GLU A 267 -16.40 -0.49 14.41
N GLY A 268 -15.29 -0.91 15.03
CA GLY A 268 -14.14 -1.51 14.35
C GLY A 268 -14.50 -2.76 13.55
N SER A 269 -15.63 -3.42 13.87
CA SER A 269 -16.16 -4.56 13.12
C SER A 269 -16.83 -4.18 11.79
N LYS A 270 -17.32 -2.94 11.65
CA LYS A 270 -18.11 -2.55 10.47
C LYS A 270 -17.30 -2.49 9.17
N PRO A 271 -16.07 -1.95 9.16
CA PRO A 271 -15.27 -1.92 7.94
C PRO A 271 -14.49 -3.24 7.74
N LEU A 272 -14.40 -4.11 8.74
CA LEU A 272 -13.93 -5.49 8.60
C LEU A 272 -15.00 -6.30 7.85
N GLY A 273 -14.89 -6.35 6.53
CA GLY A 273 -15.76 -7.15 5.65
C GLY A 273 -15.91 -8.61 6.12
N PRO A 274 -16.83 -9.38 5.51
CA PRO A 274 -16.87 -9.51 4.06
C PRO A 274 -17.91 -8.61 3.38
N THR A 275 -17.53 -8.02 2.24
CA THR A 275 -18.40 -7.24 1.35
C THR A 275 -18.47 -7.95 0.00
N PRO A 276 -19.62 -8.52 -0.41
CA PRO A 276 -20.90 -8.60 0.30
C PRO A 276 -20.88 -9.58 1.50
N PRO A 277 -21.82 -9.44 2.46
CA PRO A 277 -21.93 -10.34 3.60
C PRO A 277 -22.18 -11.78 3.14
N LEU A 278 -21.63 -12.74 3.88
CA LEU A 278 -21.73 -14.15 3.51
C LEU A 278 -23.11 -14.68 3.88
N SER A 279 -23.94 -14.96 2.88
CA SER A 279 -25.12 -15.79 3.05
C SER A 279 -24.70 -17.24 2.88
N LEU A 280 -24.74 -18.01 3.96
CA LEU A 280 -24.67 -19.45 3.88
C LEU A 280 -26.05 -19.98 3.51
N GLY A 281 -26.12 -20.97 2.60
CA GLY A 281 -27.39 -21.56 2.19
C GLY A 281 -28.23 -22.03 3.38
N PRO A 282 -29.57 -22.13 3.21
CA PRO A 282 -30.51 -22.43 4.30
C PRO A 282 -30.15 -23.72 5.04
N ASP A 283 -29.56 -24.70 4.36
CA ASP A 283 -29.11 -25.95 4.95
C ASP A 283 -28.07 -25.73 6.07
N VAL A 284 -27.05 -24.90 5.85
CA VAL A 284 -25.98 -24.67 6.85
C VAL A 284 -26.47 -23.83 8.03
N GLN A 285 -27.38 -22.88 7.78
CA GLN A 285 -28.01 -22.10 8.85
C GLN A 285 -28.93 -22.96 9.73
N ALA A 286 -29.53 -24.02 9.17
CA ALA A 286 -30.32 -24.98 9.95
C ALA A 286 -29.45 -25.90 10.83
N PHE A 287 -28.17 -26.11 10.48
CA PHE A 287 -27.25 -26.94 11.26
C PHE A 287 -26.54 -26.20 12.40
N ILE A 288 -26.42 -24.86 12.32
CA ILE A 288 -25.75 -24.03 13.34
C ILE A 288 -26.70 -22.92 13.78
N ASN A 289 -27.32 -23.07 14.95
CA ASN A 289 -28.34 -22.15 15.45
C ASN A 289 -27.75 -20.81 15.90
N ASN A 290 -26.49 -20.79 16.34
CA ASN A 290 -25.82 -19.56 16.76
C ASN A 290 -25.27 -18.73 15.60
N LEU A 291 -25.53 -19.12 14.34
CA LEU A 291 -25.22 -18.29 13.19
C LEU A 291 -26.27 -17.18 13.04
N PRO A 292 -25.86 -15.92 12.84
CA PRO A 292 -26.79 -14.81 12.69
C PRO A 292 -27.63 -14.95 11.40
N LYS A 293 -28.95 -14.73 11.55
CA LYS A 293 -29.91 -14.68 10.44
C LYS A 293 -29.79 -13.32 9.74
N GLY A 294 -29.39 -13.29 8.47
CA GLY A 294 -29.22 -12.03 7.70
C GLY A 294 -27.82 -11.75 7.16
N GLY A 295 -26.98 -12.78 7.05
CA GLY A 295 -25.62 -12.67 6.48
C GLY A 295 -24.55 -12.50 7.56
N ILE A 296 -23.46 -13.24 7.40
CA ILE A 296 -22.39 -13.33 8.40
C ILE A 296 -21.39 -12.18 8.18
N SER A 297 -21.15 -11.41 9.24
CA SER A 297 -20.16 -10.33 9.28
C SER A 297 -19.54 -10.25 10.67
N TRP A 298 -18.36 -9.62 10.80
CA TRP A 298 -17.76 -9.34 12.11
C TRP A 298 -18.64 -8.48 13.02
N LYS A 299 -19.64 -7.79 12.45
CA LYS A 299 -20.65 -7.03 13.20
C LYS A 299 -21.52 -7.89 14.12
N ASN A 300 -21.87 -9.11 13.68
CA ASN A 300 -22.88 -9.97 14.30
C ASN A 300 -22.38 -11.39 14.65
N LEU A 301 -21.13 -11.72 14.31
CA LEU A 301 -20.55 -13.04 14.53
C LEU A 301 -19.94 -13.17 15.92
N ASP A 302 -20.37 -14.19 16.67
CA ASP A 302 -19.66 -14.70 17.86
C ASP A 302 -18.88 -15.98 17.49
N PRO A 303 -17.56 -15.91 17.24
CA PRO A 303 -16.79 -17.08 16.84
C PRO A 303 -16.73 -18.16 17.92
N THR A 304 -16.79 -17.79 19.20
CA THR A 304 -16.70 -18.75 20.31
C THR A 304 -17.99 -19.53 20.47
N ALA A 305 -19.14 -18.89 20.30
CA ALA A 305 -20.44 -19.57 20.29
C ALA A 305 -20.52 -20.58 19.12
N VAL A 306 -20.14 -20.13 17.92
CA VAL A 306 -20.14 -20.98 16.72
C VAL A 306 -19.17 -22.16 16.89
N LEU A 307 -17.95 -21.94 17.37
CA LEU A 307 -16.98 -23.02 17.56
C LEU A 307 -17.43 -24.03 18.61
N LYS A 308 -18.09 -23.61 19.69
CA LYS A 308 -18.63 -24.54 20.69
C LYS A 308 -19.71 -25.44 20.09
N GLU A 309 -20.60 -24.90 19.27
CA GLU A 309 -21.64 -25.70 18.60
C GLU A 309 -21.03 -26.68 17.61
N VAL A 310 -20.13 -26.22 16.74
CA VAL A 310 -19.42 -27.07 15.78
C VAL A 310 -18.58 -28.15 16.48
N ALA A 311 -17.97 -27.84 17.63
CA ALA A 311 -17.18 -28.80 18.41
C ALA A 311 -18.01 -29.96 18.99
N THR A 312 -19.33 -29.79 19.15
CA THR A 312 -20.19 -30.90 19.57
C THR A 312 -20.45 -31.90 18.44
N LEU A 313 -20.30 -31.47 17.19
CA LEU A 313 -20.61 -32.24 15.99
C LEU A 313 -19.36 -32.77 15.28
N PHE A 314 -18.23 -32.06 15.38
CA PHE A 314 -16.99 -32.35 14.66
C PHE A 314 -15.76 -32.18 15.55
N ASP A 315 -14.71 -32.95 15.25
CA ASP A 315 -13.41 -32.77 15.92
C ASP A 315 -12.72 -31.51 15.41
N VAL A 316 -12.81 -30.44 16.19
CA VAL A 316 -12.17 -29.14 15.95
C VAL A 316 -11.03 -28.86 16.93
N GLY A 317 -10.52 -29.87 17.64
CA GLY A 317 -9.65 -29.68 18.82
C GLY A 317 -8.45 -28.76 18.59
N SER A 318 -7.77 -28.87 17.45
CA SER A 318 -6.65 -27.96 17.10
C SER A 318 -7.11 -26.53 16.87
N LEU A 319 -8.21 -26.33 16.14
CA LEU A 319 -8.79 -25.02 15.84
C LEU A 319 -9.31 -24.32 17.10
N TYR A 320 -10.00 -25.06 17.97
CA TYR A 320 -10.50 -24.53 19.24
C TYR A 320 -9.35 -24.02 20.11
N SER A 321 -8.27 -24.79 20.23
CA SER A 321 -7.09 -24.39 21.01
C SER A 321 -6.41 -23.13 20.44
N ILE A 322 -6.42 -22.95 19.12
CA ILE A 322 -5.89 -21.74 18.47
C ILE A 322 -6.77 -20.54 18.83
N PHE A 323 -8.09 -20.65 18.67
CA PHE A 323 -9.03 -19.56 18.98
C PHE A 323 -8.99 -19.17 20.46
N GLU A 324 -8.91 -20.14 21.37
CA GLU A 324 -8.79 -19.90 22.80
C GLU A 324 -7.47 -19.22 23.16
N ARG A 325 -6.33 -19.72 22.64
CA ARG A 325 -5.00 -19.13 22.91
C ARG A 325 -4.87 -17.71 22.36
N THR A 326 -5.41 -17.46 21.17
CA THR A 326 -5.42 -16.12 20.57
C THR A 326 -6.37 -15.14 21.26
N GLY A 327 -7.28 -15.63 22.09
CA GLY A 327 -8.23 -14.79 22.84
C GLY A 327 -9.22 -14.07 21.93
N ILE A 328 -9.73 -14.75 20.88
CA ILE A 328 -10.73 -14.15 19.98
C ILE A 328 -12.05 -13.89 20.72
N GLY A 329 -12.50 -14.84 21.57
CA GLY A 329 -13.73 -14.68 22.34
C GLY A 329 -14.95 -14.41 21.45
N SER A 330 -15.77 -13.45 21.84
CA SER A 330 -16.90 -12.89 21.07
C SER A 330 -16.48 -11.82 20.05
N ALA A 331 -15.18 -11.74 19.74
CA ALA A 331 -14.55 -10.77 18.84
C ALA A 331 -14.82 -9.30 19.21
N TYR A 332 -15.85 -8.70 18.59
CA TYR A 332 -16.24 -7.29 18.76
C TYR A 332 -17.54 -7.10 19.56
N LEU A 333 -18.32 -8.17 19.81
CA LEU A 333 -19.68 -8.05 20.35
C LEU A 333 -19.75 -7.60 21.83
N ASP A 334 -18.69 -7.82 22.59
CA ASP A 334 -18.56 -7.43 24.01
C ASP A 334 -17.78 -6.11 24.19
N ARG A 335 -17.51 -5.39 23.10
CA ARG A 335 -16.85 -4.07 23.14
C ARG A 335 -17.89 -2.97 23.36
N TRP A 336 -17.42 -1.82 23.84
CA TRP A 336 -18.26 -0.62 23.93
C TRP A 336 -18.60 -0.11 22.53
N CYS A 337 -19.85 0.32 22.34
CA CYS A 337 -20.26 1.06 21.15
C CYS A 337 -19.85 2.53 21.31
N ILE A 338 -19.23 3.14 20.29
CA ILE A 338 -18.94 4.59 20.24
C ILE A 338 -20.25 5.38 20.35
N ASP A 339 -21.29 4.90 19.67
CA ASP A 339 -22.65 5.42 19.81
C ASP A 339 -23.64 4.32 20.27
N PRO A 340 -24.14 4.36 21.51
CA PRO A 340 -25.18 3.43 21.98
C PRO A 340 -26.52 3.59 21.24
N LEU A 341 -26.72 4.71 20.52
CA LEU A 341 -27.92 4.95 19.71
C LEU A 341 -27.80 4.38 18.29
N ASP A 342 -26.76 3.62 18.01
CA ASP A 342 -26.64 2.87 16.76
C ASP A 342 -27.59 1.65 16.78
N PRO A 343 -28.49 1.50 15.80
CA PRO A 343 -29.43 0.36 15.76
C PRO A 343 -28.73 -0.99 15.60
N GLU A 344 -27.49 -1.02 15.08
CA GLU A 344 -26.72 -2.24 14.90
C GLU A 344 -25.87 -2.60 16.14
N CYS A 345 -25.84 -1.75 17.18
CA CYS A 345 -25.06 -2.00 18.40
C CYS A 345 -25.57 -3.28 19.11
N PRO A 346 -24.68 -4.24 19.45
CA PRO A 346 -25.09 -5.53 19.98
C PRO A 346 -25.58 -5.42 21.43
N PRO A 347 -26.57 -6.24 21.84
CA PRO A 347 -27.11 -6.23 23.21
C PRO A 347 -26.09 -6.73 24.25
N THR A 348 -25.04 -7.41 23.82
CA THR A 348 -23.94 -7.89 24.69
C THR A 348 -22.93 -6.79 25.04
N SER A 349 -23.01 -5.62 24.40
CA SER A 349 -22.11 -4.50 24.68
C SER A 349 -22.37 -3.90 26.07
N PRO A 350 -21.34 -3.38 26.77
CA PRO A 350 -21.51 -2.82 28.11
C PRO A 350 -22.46 -1.60 28.18
N ASN A 351 -22.58 -0.86 27.07
CA ASN A 351 -23.45 0.30 26.94
C ASN A 351 -24.62 0.05 25.98
N ALA A 352 -25.07 -1.20 25.86
CA ALA A 352 -26.23 -1.54 25.05
C ALA A 352 -27.47 -0.75 25.50
N PHE A 353 -28.13 -0.10 24.56
CA PHE A 353 -29.35 0.68 24.80
C PHE A 353 -30.58 -0.14 24.38
N ASP A 354 -31.49 -0.39 25.32
CA ASP A 354 -32.79 -1.01 25.05
C ASP A 354 -33.71 -0.03 24.31
N HIS A 355 -33.51 0.02 23.01
CA HIS A 355 -34.25 0.90 22.12
C HIS A 355 -35.74 0.51 22.01
N CYS A 356 -36.09 -0.77 22.17
CA CYS A 356 -37.49 -1.20 22.11
C CYS A 356 -38.27 -0.85 23.38
N GLY A 357 -37.66 -1.05 24.56
CA GLY A 357 -38.22 -0.58 25.82
C GLY A 357 -38.39 0.95 25.82
N ALA A 358 -37.38 1.68 25.34
CA ALA A 358 -37.43 3.14 25.21
C ALA A 358 -38.50 3.61 24.21
N PHE A 359 -38.64 2.93 23.07
CA PHE A 359 -39.64 3.24 22.05
C PHE A 359 -41.06 3.09 22.57
N LYS A 360 -41.33 2.05 23.38
CA LYS A 360 -42.64 1.84 24.02
C LYS A 360 -43.01 3.01 24.91
N LYS A 361 -42.07 3.49 25.74
CA LYS A 361 -42.29 4.67 26.60
C LYS A 361 -42.49 5.93 25.77
N PHE A 362 -41.70 6.13 24.72
CA PHE A 362 -41.87 7.23 23.80
C PHE A 362 -43.27 7.23 23.16
N GLN A 363 -43.77 6.08 22.69
CA GLN A 363 -45.12 5.98 22.14
C GLN A 363 -46.18 6.37 23.17
N THR A 364 -46.09 5.86 24.40
CA THR A 364 -47.05 6.20 25.47
C THR A 364 -47.04 7.70 25.80
N TRP A 365 -45.86 8.32 25.86
CA TRP A 365 -45.70 9.74 26.10
C TRP A 365 -46.18 10.59 24.90
N ASN A 366 -45.93 10.14 23.67
CA ASN A 366 -46.34 10.85 22.45
C ASN A 366 -47.87 10.80 22.27
N MET A 367 -48.49 9.65 22.57
CA MET A 367 -49.95 9.50 22.56
C MET A 367 -50.66 10.33 23.63
N ALA A 368 -49.98 10.66 24.74
CA ALA A 368 -50.50 11.54 25.78
C ALA A 368 -50.54 13.03 25.36
N LYS A 369 -49.93 13.40 24.23
CA LYS A 369 -49.94 14.77 23.69
C LYS A 369 -51.13 15.01 22.74
N PRO A 370 -51.62 16.26 22.65
CA PRO A 370 -52.64 16.61 21.67
C PRO A 370 -52.17 16.34 20.24
N GLU A 371 -53.08 15.96 19.34
CA GLU A 371 -52.78 15.50 17.97
C GLU A 371 -51.91 16.48 17.15
N SER A 372 -51.98 17.79 17.44
CA SER A 372 -51.17 18.83 16.80
C SER A 372 -49.68 18.80 17.20
N GLU A 373 -49.36 18.23 18.36
CA GLU A 373 -48.00 18.12 18.91
C GLU A 373 -47.43 16.70 18.83
N GLN A 374 -48.21 15.75 18.31
CA GLN A 374 -47.77 14.37 18.14
C GLN A 374 -46.68 14.27 17.08
N ILE A 375 -45.58 13.64 17.47
CA ILE A 375 -44.44 13.39 16.60
C ILE A 375 -44.76 12.17 15.75
N LYS A 376 -44.73 12.34 14.42
CA LYS A 376 -44.90 11.25 13.47
C LYS A 376 -43.52 10.73 13.08
N LEU A 377 -43.25 9.48 13.42
CA LEU A 377 -42.04 8.78 13.01
C LEU A 377 -42.28 8.10 11.65
N GLU A 378 -41.28 8.15 10.80
CA GLU A 378 -41.30 7.47 9.50
C GLU A 378 -41.13 5.96 9.72
N ALA A 379 -42.01 5.16 9.12
CA ALA A 379 -41.88 3.71 9.10
C ALA A 379 -40.87 3.29 8.03
N GLU A 380 -39.95 2.41 8.41
CA GLU A 380 -39.11 1.69 7.45
C GLU A 380 -39.90 0.51 6.87
N ALA A 381 -39.86 0.36 5.54
CA ALA A 381 -40.45 -0.80 4.89
C ALA A 381 -39.64 -2.05 5.28
N ILE A 382 -40.30 -3.04 5.88
CA ILE A 382 -39.69 -4.37 6.07
C ILE A 382 -39.41 -4.91 4.67
N ARG A 383 -38.14 -5.01 4.29
CA ARG A 383 -37.73 -5.73 3.08
C ARG A 383 -38.00 -7.21 3.35
N ASN A 384 -39.00 -7.77 2.68
CA ASN A 384 -39.24 -9.20 2.72
C ASN A 384 -38.01 -9.92 2.14
N PRO A 385 -37.46 -10.95 2.81
CA PRO A 385 -36.37 -11.76 2.27
C PRO A 385 -36.74 -12.54 0.99
N ASP A 386 -38.00 -12.50 0.57
CA ASP A 386 -38.54 -13.21 -0.60
C ASP A 386 -38.82 -12.30 -1.82
N ASP A 387 -38.22 -11.11 -1.90
CA ASP A 387 -38.37 -10.24 -3.09
C ASP A 387 -37.64 -10.86 -4.32
N PRO A 388 -38.35 -11.21 -5.42
CA PRO A 388 -37.78 -11.87 -6.59
C PRO A 388 -36.75 -11.03 -7.36
N THR A 389 -36.53 -9.77 -6.98
CA THR A 389 -35.44 -8.94 -7.53
C THR A 389 -34.04 -9.43 -7.14
N PHE A 390 -33.90 -10.34 -6.17
CA PHE A 390 -32.61 -10.98 -5.84
C PHE A 390 -32.29 -12.21 -6.72
N GLN A 391 -33.28 -12.84 -7.36
CA GLN A 391 -33.04 -13.98 -8.26
C GLN A 391 -32.44 -13.57 -9.62
N LEU A 392 -32.56 -12.29 -10.01
CA LEU A 392 -31.98 -11.78 -11.26
C LEU A 392 -30.48 -11.48 -11.18
N LEU A 393 -29.89 -11.43 -9.98
CA LEU A 393 -28.45 -11.26 -9.78
C LEU A 393 -27.71 -12.60 -9.55
N ASP A 394 -28.42 -13.64 -9.11
CA ASP A 394 -27.87 -14.99 -8.92
C ASP A 394 -27.74 -15.78 -10.24
N ASP A 395 -28.54 -15.45 -11.27
CA ASP A 395 -28.44 -16.06 -12.60
C ASP A 395 -27.20 -15.61 -13.41
N ILE A 396 -26.43 -14.64 -12.91
CA ILE A 396 -25.22 -14.10 -13.57
C ILE A 396 -23.95 -14.89 -13.17
N PHE A 397 -23.98 -15.65 -12.06
CA PHE A 397 -22.77 -16.28 -11.49
C PHE A 397 -22.77 -17.81 -11.47
N VAL A 398 -23.61 -18.46 -12.28
CA VAL A 398 -23.52 -19.92 -12.54
C VAL A 398 -22.70 -20.17 -13.82
N PRO A 399 -21.53 -20.84 -13.75
CA PRO A 399 -20.75 -21.17 -14.95
C PRO A 399 -21.53 -22.13 -15.86
N SER A 400 -21.63 -21.75 -17.12
CA SER A 400 -22.26 -22.52 -18.19
C SER A 400 -21.39 -23.69 -18.65
N GLU A 401 -21.35 -24.79 -17.89
CA GLU A 401 -20.78 -26.07 -18.36
C GLU A 401 -21.70 -27.27 -18.06
N GLU A 402 -23.01 -27.12 -18.27
CA GLU A 402 -23.88 -28.29 -18.53
C GLU A 402 -25.07 -28.00 -19.46
N LYS A 403 -24.94 -27.00 -20.35
CA LYS A 403 -25.95 -26.68 -21.39
C LYS A 403 -25.64 -27.23 -22.79
N VAL A 404 -24.72 -28.19 -22.91
CA VAL A 404 -24.41 -28.88 -24.18
C VAL A 404 -24.84 -30.34 -24.14
N ARG A 405 -26.14 -30.59 -23.98
CA ARG A 405 -26.73 -31.87 -24.44
C ARG A 405 -28.20 -31.89 -24.84
N ARG A 406 -28.88 -30.75 -24.91
CA ARG A 406 -30.24 -30.67 -25.50
C ARG A 406 -30.45 -29.33 -26.21
N LYS A 407 -29.86 -29.16 -27.39
CA LYS A 407 -30.37 -28.25 -28.45
C LYS A 407 -29.55 -28.42 -29.74
N ARG A 408 -29.76 -29.54 -30.42
CA ARG A 408 -29.67 -29.72 -31.88
C ARG A 408 -30.86 -30.64 -32.19
N GLU A 409 -31.98 -30.09 -32.59
CA GLU A 409 -32.53 -30.06 -33.96
C GLU A 409 -33.92 -29.38 -33.77
N MET A 410 -34.47 -28.47 -34.56
CA MET A 410 -34.36 -28.11 -35.97
C MET A 410 -34.61 -26.60 -36.13
N ILE A 411 -33.87 -26.01 -37.08
CA ILE A 411 -34.14 -24.73 -37.73
C ILE A 411 -35.19 -24.97 -38.82
N THR A 412 -36.25 -24.15 -38.89
CA THR A 412 -36.72 -23.50 -40.13
C THR A 412 -37.93 -22.59 -39.83
N THR A 413 -37.78 -21.25 -39.81
CA THR A 413 -38.04 -20.25 -40.88
C THR A 413 -39.52 -19.91 -41.20
N ILE A 414 -39.80 -18.59 -41.17
CA ILE A 414 -40.79 -17.80 -41.97
C ILE A 414 -42.17 -17.49 -41.33
N LYS A 415 -42.36 -16.22 -40.94
CA LYS A 415 -43.63 -15.42 -41.01
C LYS A 415 -43.78 -14.88 -42.46
N PRO A 416 -44.93 -14.37 -42.99
CA PRO A 416 -46.12 -13.82 -42.28
C PRO A 416 -47.51 -14.08 -42.95
N ARG A 417 -48.63 -13.79 -42.23
CA ARG A 417 -49.77 -12.90 -42.62
C ARG A 417 -51.14 -13.33 -42.03
N ILE A 418 -51.82 -12.32 -41.47
CA ILE A 418 -53.22 -11.87 -41.68
C ILE A 418 -54.33 -12.94 -41.79
N GLY A 419 -55.23 -12.91 -40.80
CA GLY A 419 -56.66 -12.65 -41.01
C GLY A 419 -57.60 -13.83 -41.28
N ASN A 420 -58.55 -13.95 -40.34
CA ASN A 420 -59.94 -14.38 -40.48
C ASN A 420 -60.31 -15.88 -40.48
N ASP A 421 -61.07 -16.18 -39.42
CA ASP A 421 -62.39 -16.82 -39.40
C ASP A 421 -62.55 -18.34 -39.56
N THR A 422 -63.18 -18.87 -38.49
CA THR A 422 -64.29 -19.84 -38.42
C THR A 422 -64.00 -21.34 -38.52
N GLU A 423 -64.36 -22.00 -37.40
CA GLU A 423 -65.19 -23.22 -37.28
C GLU A 423 -64.61 -24.54 -37.82
N ASP A 424 -64.72 -25.69 -37.18
CA ASP A 424 -65.20 -26.12 -35.85
C ASP A 424 -64.77 -27.61 -35.71
N ASP A 425 -64.77 -28.08 -34.47
CA ASP A 425 -65.23 -29.41 -34.03
C ASP A 425 -64.27 -30.55 -33.59
N SER A 426 -64.58 -30.98 -32.36
CA SER A 426 -64.36 -32.24 -31.63
C SER A 426 -62.99 -32.54 -31.02
N SER A 427 -62.87 -33.07 -29.80
CA SER A 427 -63.77 -33.21 -28.65
C SER A 427 -62.94 -33.73 -27.46
N ASP A 428 -63.43 -33.47 -26.24
CA ASP A 428 -63.32 -34.25 -24.99
C ASP A 428 -62.58 -33.55 -23.83
N TYR A 429 -63.29 -32.87 -22.90
CA TYR A 429 -64.01 -33.38 -21.69
C TYR A 429 -63.05 -33.48 -20.46
N TYR A 430 -63.22 -32.84 -19.29
CA TYR A 430 -64.34 -32.16 -18.62
C TYR A 430 -63.83 -30.94 -17.82
N ALA A 431 -64.67 -29.90 -17.75
CA ALA A 431 -64.67 -28.88 -16.71
C ALA A 431 -65.80 -29.18 -15.70
N TYR A 432 -65.57 -28.90 -14.42
CA TYR A 432 -66.64 -28.54 -13.50
C TYR A 432 -66.31 -27.16 -12.94
N GLU A 433 -67.30 -26.29 -13.06
CA GLU A 433 -67.35 -24.90 -12.62
C GLU A 433 -67.41 -24.77 -11.09
N ASP A 434 -67.07 -23.55 -10.70
CA ASP A 434 -67.20 -22.91 -9.41
C ASP A 434 -68.42 -23.34 -8.57
N ASN A 435 -68.15 -23.61 -7.29
CA ASN A 435 -69.04 -23.19 -6.22
C ASN A 435 -68.22 -22.34 -5.25
N ASP A 436 -68.59 -21.06 -5.18
CA ASP A 436 -68.46 -20.24 -3.99
C ASP A 436 -69.05 -21.01 -2.81
N ASP A 437 -68.21 -21.34 -1.83
CA ASP A 437 -68.63 -21.48 -0.45
C ASP A 437 -67.47 -21.04 0.44
N ASP A 438 -67.81 -20.08 1.29
CA ASP A 438 -66.99 -19.48 2.33
C ASP A 438 -66.21 -20.53 3.14
N ASP A 439 -64.88 -20.40 3.22
CA ASP A 439 -64.17 -20.81 4.43
C ASP A 439 -63.09 -19.80 4.81
N TYR A 440 -63.46 -19.01 5.82
CA TYR A 440 -62.55 -18.21 6.64
C TYR A 440 -61.57 -19.15 7.36
N ASN A 441 -60.51 -19.60 6.67
CA ASN A 441 -59.41 -20.20 7.38
C ASN A 441 -58.45 -19.11 7.88
N THR A 442 -58.88 -18.55 9.00
CA THR A 442 -58.10 -17.78 9.95
C THR A 442 -56.95 -18.64 10.46
N ASN A 443 -55.82 -18.64 9.75
CA ASN A 443 -54.53 -18.92 10.39
C ASN A 443 -54.14 -17.69 11.21
N ASN A 444 -54.89 -17.47 12.29
CA ASN A 444 -54.36 -16.81 13.47
C ASN A 444 -53.35 -17.78 14.10
N ASP A 445 -52.15 -17.83 13.51
CA ASP A 445 -50.98 -17.97 14.37
C ASP A 445 -51.06 -16.78 15.31
N THR A 446 -51.46 -17.06 16.55
CA THR A 446 -51.45 -16.08 17.64
C THR A 446 -49.99 -15.76 17.90
N LYS A 447 -49.40 -14.90 17.05
CA LYS A 447 -48.15 -14.21 17.34
C LYS A 447 -48.32 -13.65 18.74
N SER A 448 -47.43 -14.06 19.65
CA SER A 448 -47.44 -13.54 21.01
C SER A 448 -47.42 -12.01 20.97
N ASN A 449 -48.06 -11.35 21.95
CA ASN A 449 -48.11 -9.89 22.01
C ASN A 449 -46.69 -9.27 21.92
N GLU A 450 -45.68 -9.97 22.44
CA GLU A 450 -44.25 -9.61 22.34
C GLU A 450 -43.73 -9.63 20.89
N GLN A 451 -44.05 -10.64 20.08
CA GLN A 451 -43.61 -10.70 18.68
C GLN A 451 -44.21 -9.58 17.82
N LEU A 452 -45.45 -9.15 18.13
CA LEU A 452 -46.09 -8.03 17.43
C LEU A 452 -45.45 -6.69 17.83
N GLU A 453 -45.09 -6.55 19.12
CA GLU A 453 -44.40 -5.37 19.67
C GLU A 453 -42.97 -5.24 19.12
N GLU A 454 -42.24 -6.35 18.98
CA GLU A 454 -40.87 -6.39 18.45
C GLU A 454 -40.84 -6.08 16.93
N GLU A 455 -41.86 -6.53 16.20
CA GLU A 455 -42.03 -6.19 14.78
C GLU A 455 -42.35 -4.70 14.58
N GLN A 456 -43.13 -4.09 15.48
CA GLN A 456 -43.40 -2.65 15.46
C GLN A 456 -42.15 -1.83 15.82
N CYS A 457 -41.40 -2.26 16.83
CA CYS A 457 -40.14 -1.63 17.21
C CYS A 457 -39.18 -1.59 16.00
N SER A 458 -38.98 -2.74 15.35
CA SER A 458 -38.07 -2.88 14.21
C SER A 458 -38.41 -1.95 13.03
N ARG A 459 -39.70 -1.63 12.82
CA ARG A 459 -40.16 -0.72 11.75
C ARG A 459 -39.84 0.76 12.00
N TYR A 460 -39.85 1.20 13.27
CA TYR A 460 -39.71 2.62 13.61
C TYR A 460 -38.40 2.97 14.32
N VAL A 461 -37.58 1.96 14.66
CA VAL A 461 -36.35 2.11 15.46
C VAL A 461 -35.38 3.15 14.89
N LYS A 462 -35.09 3.12 13.58
CA LYS A 462 -34.11 4.07 13.01
C LYS A 462 -34.58 5.52 13.09
N SER A 463 -35.85 5.74 12.76
CA SER A 463 -36.49 7.06 12.86
C SER A 463 -36.57 7.54 14.30
N PHE A 464 -36.90 6.64 15.23
CA PHE A 464 -36.94 6.92 16.66
C PHE A 464 -35.56 7.29 17.22
N LEU A 465 -34.53 6.49 16.95
CA LEU A 465 -33.17 6.73 17.43
C LEU A 465 -32.58 8.02 16.86
N LYS A 466 -32.85 8.31 15.57
CA LYS A 466 -32.47 9.59 14.95
C LYS A 466 -33.12 10.76 15.67
N TRP A 467 -34.43 10.69 15.92
CA TRP A 467 -35.15 11.71 16.68
C TRP A 467 -34.59 11.87 18.09
N LEU A 468 -34.25 10.76 18.75
CA LEU A 468 -33.69 10.75 20.09
C LEU A 468 -32.31 11.41 20.14
N ASN A 469 -31.45 11.18 19.15
CA ASN A 469 -30.14 11.84 19.04
C ASN A 469 -30.24 13.36 18.79
N GLU A 470 -31.24 13.81 18.01
CA GLU A 470 -31.50 15.24 17.77
C GLU A 470 -32.09 15.95 18.99
N ASN A 471 -32.87 15.23 19.82
CA ASN A 471 -33.66 15.79 20.94
C ASN A 471 -33.13 15.38 22.32
N LYS A 472 -31.82 15.52 22.56
CA LYS A 472 -31.17 15.12 23.82
C LYS A 472 -31.77 15.73 25.09
N HIS A 473 -32.24 16.97 25.00
CA HIS A 473 -32.84 17.70 26.12
C HIS A 473 -34.19 17.12 26.58
N ARG A 474 -34.82 16.26 25.77
CA ARG A 474 -36.17 15.72 26.01
C ARG A 474 -36.16 14.31 26.59
N TRP A 475 -34.97 13.71 26.75
CA TRP A 475 -34.85 12.33 27.26
C TRP A 475 -35.48 12.18 28.65
N SER A 476 -35.33 13.18 29.51
CA SER A 476 -35.90 13.19 30.86
C SER A 476 -37.43 13.27 30.90
N GLU A 477 -38.11 13.53 29.78
CA GLU A 477 -39.57 13.58 29.73
C GLU A 477 -40.21 12.18 29.80
N PHE A 478 -39.49 11.13 29.38
CA PHE A 478 -40.05 9.76 29.29
C PHE A 478 -39.06 8.64 29.65
N LEU A 479 -37.77 8.94 29.83
CA LEU A 479 -36.75 7.97 30.28
C LEU A 479 -36.28 8.30 31.71
N THR A 480 -36.02 7.25 32.49
CA THR A 480 -35.33 7.38 33.77
C THR A 480 -33.81 7.51 33.57
N PRO A 481 -33.04 8.06 34.52
CA PRO A 481 -31.59 8.21 34.37
C PRO A 481 -30.82 6.91 34.07
N GLU A 482 -31.30 5.77 34.57
CA GLU A 482 -30.70 4.45 34.35
C GLU A 482 -30.99 3.90 32.95
N GLU A 483 -32.06 4.36 32.32
CA GLU A 483 -32.47 3.96 30.96
C GLU A 483 -31.94 4.92 29.89
N MET A 484 -31.15 5.93 30.27
CA MET A 484 -30.54 6.84 29.30
C MET A 484 -29.33 6.19 28.64
N PRO A 485 -29.04 6.50 27.36
CA PRO A 485 -27.87 5.98 26.69
C PRO A 485 -26.58 6.46 27.37
N GLU A 486 -25.75 5.51 27.81
CA GLU A 486 -24.45 5.81 28.44
C GLU A 486 -23.34 5.92 27.37
N TYR A 487 -22.65 7.07 27.37
CA TYR A 487 -21.52 7.29 26.47
C TYR A 487 -20.20 6.90 27.15
N PRO A 488 -19.32 6.15 26.46
CA PRO A 488 -18.03 5.79 27.01
C PRO A 488 -17.11 6.98 27.24
N ASP A 489 -16.29 6.91 28.29
CA ASP A 489 -15.09 7.73 28.41
C ASP A 489 -14.02 7.18 27.45
N TYR A 490 -13.96 7.78 26.26
CA TYR A 490 -13.03 7.39 25.19
C TYR A 490 -11.57 7.38 25.65
N GLY A 491 -11.17 8.35 26.48
CA GLY A 491 -9.80 8.42 26.98
C GLY A 491 -9.45 7.26 27.90
N LYS A 492 -10.36 6.90 28.82
CA LYS A 492 -10.19 5.74 29.70
C LYS A 492 -10.11 4.41 28.93
N ILE A 493 -10.96 4.22 27.92
CA ILE A 493 -10.99 2.97 27.14
C ILE A 493 -9.72 2.81 26.31
N MET A 494 -9.22 3.89 25.70
CA MET A 494 -8.03 3.85 24.85
C MET A 494 -6.70 3.94 25.63
N THR A 495 -6.75 4.12 26.95
CA THR A 495 -5.55 4.18 27.80
C THR A 495 -4.84 2.83 27.77
N GLY A 496 -3.56 2.82 27.35
CA GLY A 496 -2.76 1.60 27.23
C GLY A 496 -2.90 0.88 25.90
N GLY A 497 -3.66 1.44 24.94
CA GLY A 497 -3.79 0.92 23.58
C GLY A 497 -5.10 0.18 23.32
N CYS A 498 -5.22 -0.38 22.12
CA CYS A 498 -6.39 -1.14 21.69
C CYS A 498 -6.02 -2.60 21.40
N GLN A 499 -7.01 -3.48 21.41
CA GLN A 499 -6.85 -4.88 21.03
C GLN A 499 -7.64 -5.14 19.76
N GLY A 500 -7.03 -5.77 18.74
CA GLY A 500 -7.73 -6.24 17.54
C GLY A 500 -8.67 -7.42 17.85
N PHE A 501 -9.16 -8.11 16.83
CA PHE A 501 -10.07 -9.26 17.01
C PHE A 501 -9.45 -10.41 17.83
N ALA A 502 -8.13 -10.57 17.82
CA ALA A 502 -7.39 -11.57 18.61
C ALA A 502 -6.65 -10.89 19.78
N ARG A 503 -7.29 -10.83 20.97
CA ARG A 503 -6.84 -9.98 22.09
C ARG A 503 -5.45 -10.27 22.62
N ASN A 504 -5.03 -11.53 22.61
CA ASN A 504 -3.76 -11.94 23.19
C ASN A 504 -2.58 -11.72 22.25
N THR A 505 -2.83 -11.56 20.95
CA THR A 505 -1.79 -11.50 19.91
C THR A 505 -1.76 -10.15 19.20
N MET A 506 -2.93 -9.54 18.98
CA MET A 506 -3.09 -8.28 18.25
C MET A 506 -3.32 -7.12 19.22
N THR A 507 -2.28 -6.76 19.96
CA THR A 507 -2.31 -5.61 20.87
C THR A 507 -1.64 -4.41 20.21
N TRP A 508 -2.39 -3.33 20.01
CA TRP A 508 -1.96 -2.09 19.39
C TRP A 508 -1.56 -1.07 20.45
N PRO A 509 -0.28 -0.71 20.56
CA PRO A 509 0.17 0.30 21.54
C PRO A 509 -0.49 1.66 21.29
N GLU A 510 -0.79 2.39 22.37
CA GLU A 510 -1.40 3.73 22.33
C GLU A 510 -0.65 4.69 21.38
N ASP A 511 0.69 4.71 21.46
CA ASP A 511 1.54 5.61 20.68
C ASP A 511 1.51 5.32 19.16
N LEU A 512 1.00 4.16 18.74
CA LEU A 512 0.89 3.76 17.33
C LEU A 512 -0.44 4.20 16.70
N ILE A 513 -1.49 4.41 17.51
CA ILE A 513 -2.86 4.69 17.07
C ILE A 513 -3.33 6.12 17.39
N ILE A 514 -2.68 6.80 18.34
CA ILE A 514 -3.06 8.13 18.80
C ILE A 514 -1.83 9.05 18.89
N GLY A 515 -1.93 10.26 18.32
CA GLY A 515 -0.90 11.29 18.36
C GLY A 515 -1.26 12.47 19.27
N GLY A 516 -0.24 13.17 19.80
CA GLY A 516 -0.42 14.39 20.59
C GLY A 516 -1.15 14.18 21.92
N VAL A 517 -0.87 13.06 22.58
CA VAL A 517 -1.51 12.63 23.83
C VAL A 517 -1.18 13.57 25.00
N LYS A 518 -2.22 14.00 25.74
CA LYS A 518 -2.06 14.66 27.06
C LYS A 518 -2.60 13.75 28.16
N ARG A 519 -1.76 13.51 29.17
CA ARG A 519 -2.04 12.60 30.28
C ARG A 519 -2.26 13.34 31.60
N LYS A 520 -3.13 12.79 32.44
CA LYS A 520 -3.24 13.14 33.87
C LYS A 520 -3.45 11.86 34.65
N ASP A 521 -2.71 11.68 35.74
CA ASP A 521 -2.80 10.49 36.60
C ASP A 521 -2.69 9.17 35.82
N HIS A 522 -1.80 9.12 34.83
CA HIS A 522 -1.58 7.97 33.93
C HIS A 522 -2.78 7.60 33.03
N LYS A 523 -3.79 8.48 32.94
CA LYS A 523 -4.93 8.33 32.03
C LYS A 523 -4.85 9.31 30.87
N LEU A 524 -5.27 8.86 29.70
CA LEU A 524 -5.42 9.67 28.50
C LEU A 524 -6.63 10.60 28.66
N ILE A 525 -6.44 11.92 28.53
CA ILE A 525 -7.53 12.90 28.56
C ILE A 525 -7.82 13.45 27.17
N SER A 526 -6.77 13.80 26.42
CA SER A 526 -6.91 14.41 25.11
C SER A 526 -5.89 13.86 24.13
N ALA A 527 -6.26 13.89 22.86
CA ALA A 527 -5.38 13.60 21.73
C ALA A 527 -5.53 14.65 20.64
N GLU A 528 -4.52 14.76 19.78
CA GLU A 528 -4.51 15.71 18.66
C GLU A 528 -4.72 15.01 17.31
N ALA A 529 -4.48 13.71 17.21
CA ALA A 529 -4.68 12.97 15.96
C ALA A 529 -4.95 11.49 16.19
N PHE A 530 -5.62 10.88 15.22
CA PHE A 530 -5.78 9.42 15.10
C PHE A 530 -4.95 8.89 13.95
N GLN A 531 -4.35 7.72 14.14
CA GLN A 531 -3.56 7.04 13.12
C GLN A 531 -4.09 5.63 12.90
N SER A 532 -4.37 5.31 11.63
CA SER A 532 -4.68 3.95 11.19
C SER A 532 -3.65 3.48 10.18
N ILE A 533 -3.17 2.26 10.35
CA ILE A 533 -2.18 1.63 9.47
C ILE A 533 -2.79 0.39 8.84
N PHE A 534 -2.76 0.31 7.52
CA PHE A 534 -3.11 -0.86 6.73
C PHE A 534 -1.84 -1.56 6.29
N LEU A 535 -1.76 -2.86 6.57
CA LEU A 535 -0.66 -3.68 6.09
C LEU A 535 -1.01 -4.18 4.69
N VAL A 536 -0.26 -3.71 3.68
CA VAL A 536 -0.37 -4.19 2.30
C VAL A 536 0.52 -5.42 2.17
N ALA A 537 0.02 -6.46 1.50
CA ALA A 537 0.80 -7.66 1.25
C ALA A 537 1.95 -7.38 0.27
N SER A 538 3.01 -8.20 0.36
CA SER A 538 4.10 -8.13 -0.62
C SER A 538 3.58 -8.50 -2.02
N VAL A 539 4.31 -8.05 -3.04
CA VAL A 539 3.98 -8.39 -4.44
C VAL A 539 3.93 -9.91 -4.65
N ASN A 540 4.86 -10.63 -4.02
CA ASN A 540 4.95 -12.09 -4.10
C ASN A 540 3.79 -12.78 -3.38
N ASP A 541 3.32 -12.25 -2.25
CA ASP A 541 2.16 -12.81 -1.53
C ASP A 541 0.88 -12.64 -2.36
N VAL A 542 0.69 -11.47 -2.97
CA VAL A 542 -0.44 -11.24 -3.89
C VAL A 542 -0.34 -12.18 -5.08
N PHE A 543 0.85 -12.30 -5.68
CA PHE A 543 1.07 -13.23 -6.78
C PHE A 543 0.73 -14.68 -6.40
N ALA A 544 1.27 -15.18 -5.29
CA ALA A 544 1.07 -16.56 -4.82
C ALA A 544 -0.40 -16.84 -4.46
N ARG A 545 -1.12 -15.85 -3.91
CA ARG A 545 -2.54 -15.95 -3.56
C ARG A 545 -3.40 -16.28 -4.78
N TYR A 546 -3.10 -15.69 -5.94
CA TYR A 546 -3.89 -15.85 -7.16
C TYR A 546 -3.28 -16.81 -8.21
N LYS A 547 -2.01 -17.26 -8.09
CA LYS A 547 -1.39 -18.25 -9.00
C LYS A 547 -1.99 -19.67 -8.83
N VAL A 548 -2.41 -20.05 -7.62
CA VAL A 548 -2.75 -21.45 -7.31
C VAL A 548 -4.17 -21.83 -7.75
N ARG A 549 -4.28 -22.46 -8.92
CA ARG A 549 -5.53 -22.96 -9.56
C ARG A 549 -6.41 -23.88 -8.69
N LYS A 550 -5.86 -24.50 -7.63
CA LYS A 550 -6.50 -25.61 -6.89
C LYS A 550 -7.23 -25.25 -5.59
N ARG A 551 -7.23 -23.99 -5.12
CA ARG A 551 -7.83 -23.66 -3.80
C ARG A 551 -9.02 -22.70 -3.82
N GLN A 552 -9.29 -22.01 -4.92
CA GLN A 552 -10.34 -21.00 -4.97
C GLN A 552 -10.98 -20.97 -6.34
N HIS A 553 -12.18 -21.55 -6.47
CA HIS A 553 -13.06 -21.18 -7.56
C HIS A 553 -13.39 -19.68 -7.43
N ASN A 554 -12.87 -18.91 -8.39
CA ASN A 554 -13.31 -17.59 -8.90
C ASN A 554 -13.69 -16.51 -7.87
N SER A 555 -12.74 -15.98 -7.10
CA SER A 555 -12.88 -14.60 -6.60
C SER A 555 -12.66 -13.56 -7.71
N LYS A 556 -11.92 -13.91 -8.78
CA LYS A 556 -11.59 -13.07 -9.94
C LYS A 556 -11.68 -13.90 -11.24
N PRO A 557 -12.88 -14.12 -11.80
CA PRO A 557 -13.10 -15.02 -12.94
C PRO A 557 -12.44 -14.57 -14.27
N ASN A 558 -12.20 -13.28 -14.46
CA ASN A 558 -11.61 -12.70 -15.67
C ASN A 558 -10.08 -12.61 -15.63
N LEU A 559 -9.46 -12.96 -14.51
CA LEU A 559 -8.00 -12.96 -14.39
C LEU A 559 -7.42 -14.19 -15.09
N ASP A 560 -6.66 -13.94 -16.16
CA ASP A 560 -5.93 -15.00 -16.86
C ASP A 560 -4.74 -15.48 -16.01
N ILE A 561 -4.85 -16.70 -15.49
CA ILE A 561 -3.85 -17.31 -14.60
C ILE A 561 -2.58 -17.67 -15.37
N ASP A 562 -2.68 -17.99 -16.66
CA ASP A 562 -1.54 -18.45 -17.46
C ASP A 562 -0.59 -17.28 -17.80
N THR A 563 -1.10 -16.05 -17.84
CA THR A 563 -0.32 -14.82 -18.03
C THR A 563 0.05 -14.11 -16.71
N TRP A 564 -0.39 -14.63 -15.56
CA TRP A 564 -0.14 -14.03 -14.26
C TRP A 564 1.35 -14.12 -13.87
N ASN A 565 1.96 -12.97 -13.60
CA ASN A 565 3.37 -12.82 -13.23
C ASN A 565 3.46 -11.82 -12.06
N PRO A 566 4.44 -11.94 -11.13
CA PRO A 566 4.72 -10.91 -10.13
C PRO A 566 4.75 -9.47 -10.66
N TYR A 567 5.12 -9.23 -11.92
CA TYR A 567 5.01 -7.89 -12.54
C TYR A 567 3.58 -7.34 -12.56
N TYR A 568 2.59 -8.15 -12.94
CA TYR A 568 1.18 -7.74 -12.96
C TYR A 568 0.67 -7.45 -11.53
N ALA A 569 1.05 -8.29 -10.56
CA ALA A 569 0.76 -8.07 -9.16
C ALA A 569 1.35 -6.73 -8.66
N SER A 570 2.60 -6.42 -9.02
CA SER A 570 3.26 -5.16 -8.66
C SER A 570 2.51 -3.94 -9.23
N GLN A 571 2.03 -4.03 -10.47
CA GLN A 571 1.25 -2.96 -11.11
C GLN A 571 -0.10 -2.75 -10.42
N ILE A 572 -0.80 -3.82 -10.06
CA ILE A 572 -2.08 -3.73 -9.33
C ILE A 572 -1.89 -3.07 -7.97
N VAL A 573 -0.94 -3.55 -7.17
CA VAL A 573 -0.68 -3.00 -5.83
C VAL A 573 -0.29 -1.52 -5.92
N SER A 574 0.59 -1.17 -6.85
CA SER A 574 1.04 0.21 -7.02
C SER A 574 -0.06 1.14 -7.55
N ALA A 575 -0.85 0.68 -8.52
CA ALA A 575 -2.00 1.42 -9.04
C ALA A 575 -3.05 1.64 -7.94
N TRP A 576 -3.33 0.61 -7.14
CA TRP A 576 -4.26 0.72 -6.02
C TRP A 576 -3.78 1.75 -5.00
N GLN A 577 -2.52 1.66 -4.54
CA GLN A 577 -1.96 2.59 -3.55
C GLN A 577 -1.91 4.05 -4.06
N ARG A 578 -1.60 4.27 -5.34
CA ARG A 578 -1.59 5.61 -5.95
C ARG A 578 -2.99 6.19 -6.07
N ASN A 579 -3.93 5.43 -6.64
CA ASN A 579 -5.33 5.87 -6.78
C ASN A 579 -5.98 6.10 -5.42
N PHE A 580 -5.69 5.22 -4.45
CA PHE A 580 -6.13 5.36 -3.07
C PHE A 580 -5.61 6.67 -2.45
N THR A 581 -4.30 6.91 -2.54
CA THR A 581 -3.67 8.11 -1.96
C THR A 581 -4.26 9.38 -2.60
N GLN A 582 -4.46 9.38 -3.91
CA GLN A 582 -5.11 10.49 -4.61
C GLN A 582 -6.57 10.69 -4.16
N HIS A 583 -7.35 9.62 -4.06
CA HIS A 583 -8.73 9.66 -3.58
C HIS A 583 -8.86 10.27 -2.18
N ILE A 584 -7.94 9.91 -1.27
CA ILE A 584 -7.93 10.48 0.09
C ILE A 584 -7.47 11.95 0.09
N TYR A 585 -6.51 12.34 -0.76
CA TYR A 585 -6.12 13.74 -0.88
C TYR A 585 -7.25 14.64 -1.40
N GLU A 586 -8.04 14.14 -2.36
CA GLU A 586 -9.18 14.84 -2.97
C GLU A 586 -10.48 14.69 -2.15
N HIS A 587 -10.41 14.06 -0.98
CA HIS A 587 -11.58 13.77 -0.16
C HIS A 587 -12.30 15.05 0.33
N ARG A 588 -13.63 14.99 0.46
CA ARG A 588 -14.51 16.11 0.86
C ARG A 588 -14.16 16.79 2.20
N TRP A 589 -13.46 16.09 3.10
CA TRP A 589 -13.01 16.68 4.39
C TRP A 589 -11.69 17.45 4.27
N ASN A 590 -11.02 17.37 3.13
CA ASN A 590 -9.84 18.16 2.82
C ASN A 590 -10.27 19.39 2.00
N THR A 591 -10.32 20.53 2.68
CA THR A 591 -10.57 21.83 2.04
C THR A 591 -9.25 22.54 1.74
N GLU A 592 -9.26 23.56 0.86
CA GLU A 592 -8.06 24.32 0.49
C GLU A 592 -7.31 24.90 1.71
N THR A 593 -8.05 25.32 2.74
CA THR A 593 -7.50 25.97 3.93
C THR A 593 -7.27 25.00 5.09
N ASN A 594 -8.00 23.89 5.14
CA ASN A 594 -7.96 22.96 6.26
C ASN A 594 -8.07 21.51 5.79
N ARG A 595 -7.00 20.75 6.01
CA ARG A 595 -6.91 19.33 5.69
C ARG A 595 -7.03 18.52 6.98
N GLN A 596 -8.00 17.62 7.01
CA GLN A 596 -8.29 16.78 8.17
C GLN A 596 -7.76 15.35 8.00
N ILE A 597 -7.56 14.90 6.76
CA ILE A 597 -7.13 13.53 6.47
C ILE A 597 -5.84 13.55 5.66
N HIS A 598 -4.86 12.81 6.13
CA HIS A 598 -3.54 12.73 5.53
C HIS A 598 -3.20 11.27 5.22
N PRO A 599 -3.19 10.87 3.94
CA PRO A 599 -2.68 9.58 3.53
C PRO A 599 -1.14 9.64 3.46
N LEU A 600 -0.49 8.55 3.83
CA LEU A 600 0.94 8.33 3.61
C LEU A 600 1.14 6.88 3.18
N SER A 601 1.83 6.66 2.06
CA SER A 601 2.19 5.32 1.59
C SER A 601 3.70 5.20 1.44
N SER A 602 4.22 3.97 1.46
CA SER A 602 5.62 3.72 1.10
C SER A 602 5.95 4.22 -0.32
N LEU A 603 5.02 4.04 -1.27
CA LEU A 603 5.17 4.54 -2.65
C LEU A 603 5.20 6.06 -2.74
N SER A 604 4.47 6.78 -1.89
CA SER A 604 4.52 8.24 -1.89
C SER A 604 5.90 8.76 -1.51
N LEU A 605 6.65 8.04 -0.68
CA LEU A 605 8.02 8.38 -0.32
C LEU A 605 8.97 8.14 -1.51
N GLU A 606 8.81 7.01 -2.20
CA GLU A 606 9.57 6.70 -3.42
C GLU A 606 9.27 7.71 -4.54
N ASP A 607 8.00 8.02 -4.79
CA ASP A 607 7.56 9.01 -5.77
C ASP A 607 8.11 10.41 -5.42
N MET A 608 8.17 10.78 -4.14
CA MET A 608 8.84 12.02 -3.71
C MET A 608 10.33 12.00 -4.06
N LEU A 609 11.06 10.92 -3.75
CA LEU A 609 12.48 10.78 -4.08
C LEU A 609 12.72 10.83 -5.59
N GLU A 610 11.85 10.19 -6.37
CA GLU A 610 11.90 10.26 -7.83
C GLU A 610 11.74 11.71 -8.30
N GLN A 611 10.74 12.43 -7.82
CA GLN A 611 10.55 13.86 -8.14
C GLN A 611 11.73 14.74 -7.72
N PHE A 612 12.38 14.45 -6.59
CA PHE A 612 13.59 15.15 -6.18
C PHE A 612 14.80 14.83 -7.07
N SER A 613 14.85 13.63 -7.65
CA SER A 613 15.92 13.21 -8.55
C SER A 613 15.76 13.75 -9.98
N GLN A 614 14.56 14.18 -10.37
CA GLN A 614 14.30 14.73 -11.70
C GLN A 614 15.05 16.04 -11.95
N PHE A 615 15.90 16.03 -12.98
CA PHE A 615 16.67 17.22 -13.36
C PHE A 615 15.77 18.31 -13.95
N LYS A 616 15.77 19.49 -13.33
CA LYS A 616 15.17 20.70 -13.91
C LYS A 616 16.10 21.32 -14.94
N PHE A 617 16.09 20.77 -16.17
CA PHE A 617 16.97 21.20 -17.26
C PHE A 617 16.93 22.72 -17.53
N LEU A 618 15.76 23.36 -17.40
CA LEU A 618 15.62 24.81 -17.55
C LEU A 618 16.52 25.59 -16.58
N VAL A 619 16.53 25.19 -15.31
CA VAL A 619 17.36 25.84 -14.27
C VAL A 619 18.84 25.63 -14.57
N ILE A 620 19.21 24.43 -15.02
CA ILE A 620 20.58 24.09 -15.41
C ILE A 620 21.04 24.96 -16.58
N PHE A 621 20.24 25.06 -17.66
CA PHE A 621 20.55 25.91 -18.82
C PHE A 621 20.66 27.39 -18.45
N MET A 622 19.76 27.90 -17.60
CA MET A 622 19.82 29.27 -17.08
C MET A 622 21.09 29.50 -16.25
N GLY A 623 21.48 28.54 -15.42
CA GLY A 623 22.73 28.57 -14.65
C GLY A 623 23.96 28.65 -15.56
N TYR A 624 24.05 27.80 -16.58
CA TYR A 624 25.13 27.86 -17.57
C TYR A 624 25.13 29.18 -18.37
N PHE A 625 23.96 29.71 -18.72
CA PHE A 625 23.82 31.00 -19.39
C PHE A 625 24.34 32.15 -18.51
N LEU A 626 23.96 32.17 -17.23
CA LEU A 626 24.44 33.18 -16.26
C LEU A 626 25.96 33.08 -16.05
N MET A 627 26.51 31.87 -15.96
CA MET A 627 27.97 31.66 -15.87
C MET A 627 28.69 32.21 -17.10
N LYS A 628 28.12 31.99 -18.30
CA LYS A 628 28.61 32.54 -19.56
C LYS A 628 28.58 34.07 -19.56
N GLN A 629 27.47 34.67 -19.11
CA GLN A 629 27.30 36.13 -19.02
C GLN A 629 28.26 36.79 -18.01
N SER A 630 28.46 36.17 -16.85
CA SER A 630 29.45 36.63 -15.87
C SER A 630 30.87 36.59 -16.44
N SER A 631 31.20 35.53 -17.18
CA SER A 631 32.49 35.41 -17.88
C SER A 631 32.67 36.49 -18.95
N TYR A 632 31.61 36.86 -19.68
CA TYR A 632 31.66 37.99 -20.62
C TYR A 632 31.88 39.35 -19.94
N ARG A 633 31.36 39.57 -18.72
CA ARG A 633 31.66 40.80 -17.96
C ARG A 633 33.14 40.89 -17.59
N LEU A 634 33.75 39.77 -17.18
CA LEU A 634 35.19 39.71 -16.92
C LEU A 634 36.03 39.95 -18.19
N PHE A 635 35.50 39.53 -19.35
CA PHE A 635 36.09 39.75 -20.67
C PHE A 635 36.04 41.22 -21.10
N ILE A 636 34.93 41.93 -20.87
CA ILE A 636 34.79 43.36 -21.18
C ILE A 636 35.72 44.22 -20.30
N ILE A 637 35.87 43.89 -19.01
CA ILE A 637 36.84 44.55 -18.12
C ILE A 637 38.28 44.32 -18.62
N SER A 638 38.55 43.14 -19.20
CA SER A 638 39.86 42.80 -19.76
C SER A 638 40.13 43.36 -21.17
N CYS A 639 39.12 43.80 -21.92
CA CYS A 639 39.29 44.40 -23.26
C CYS A 639 40.01 45.75 -23.26
N THR A 640 40.32 46.33 -22.10
CA THR A 640 41.29 47.43 -21.97
C THR A 640 42.75 46.96 -22.11
N ARG A 641 43.00 45.65 -22.25
CA ARG A 641 44.27 45.06 -22.70
C ARG A 641 44.02 44.06 -23.84
N PRO A 642 44.62 44.22 -25.03
CA PRO A 642 44.30 43.43 -26.20
C PRO A 642 45.03 42.09 -26.15
N ARG A 643 44.56 41.12 -25.35
CA ARG A 643 45.18 39.78 -25.34
C ARG A 643 44.36 38.67 -24.72
N ILE A 644 43.05 38.61 -24.96
CA ILE A 644 42.26 37.45 -24.51
C ILE A 644 41.18 37.12 -25.54
N ALA A 645 41.51 36.58 -26.71
CA ALA A 645 40.54 35.78 -27.48
C ALA A 645 40.56 34.30 -27.05
N VAL A 646 41.43 33.96 -26.08
CA VAL A 646 41.74 32.57 -25.67
C VAL A 646 40.91 32.10 -24.47
N ALA A 647 40.31 33.00 -23.68
CA ALA A 647 39.61 32.60 -22.44
C ALA A 647 38.15 32.14 -22.63
N THR A 648 37.52 32.36 -23.79
CA THR A 648 36.13 31.93 -24.01
C THR A 648 35.99 30.43 -24.25
N ARG A 649 37.10 29.71 -24.49
CA ARG A 649 37.09 28.26 -24.73
C ARG A 649 37.56 27.40 -23.55
N GLY A 650 37.98 28.01 -22.43
CA GLY A 650 38.66 27.32 -21.35
C GLY A 650 38.45 27.94 -19.96
N ARG A 651 37.21 28.32 -19.64
CA ARG A 651 36.78 28.55 -18.26
C ARG A 651 35.43 27.90 -18.02
N VAL A 652 35.38 26.61 -18.36
CA VAL A 652 34.50 25.61 -17.75
C VAL A 652 35.48 24.61 -17.13
N HIS A 653 35.92 24.91 -15.91
CA HIS A 653 36.40 24.00 -14.87
C HIS A 653 36.72 24.83 -13.63
#